data_AF-A0A946U0L2-F1
#
_entry.id   AF-A0A946U0L2-F1
#
_cell.length_a   1.000
_cell.length_b   1.000
_cell.length_c   1.000
_cell.angle_alpha   90.00
_cell.angle_beta   90.00
_cell.angle_gamma   90.00
#
_symmetry.space_group_name_H-M   'P 1'
#
loop_
_entity.id
_entity.type
_entity.pdbx_description
1 polymer ?
#
loop_
_entity_poly.entity_id
_entity_poly.type
_entity_poly.pdbx_seq_one_letter_code
_entity_poly.pdbx_strand_id
1 'polypeptide(L)'
;MSRIALLAIITLITSMGCTKQPIGADSLEELKTKRKELDQTVFADETQAVRHEAVFIRLWDELRNDDPYKVLNNFPFDNIILGEPVPNPSPEWGVSGIKFVSLNGTKKELNVTEFRQLLNDLSEKGLKLKQSEWHHTSFQPTSNSSPARSIISCELHCLFNSNEQRIIVRGKLKVTWAKNKEGQPIPSLIDTTGLEIIARKGNPMFTEIMNADPGTEAPGWFPRFSPLLVRDLDGDGLSEIVTAGCNLVYKNEGNGKYTKRDFLKKGINRPSEAGLLADLNGDGLIDYIGGNSENGSLLFFPGSEGGQFIDSPYKFNIPPLEGLHTISAGDIDGDGDLDLFIGQWKAPYLGGSMPTPYYNANDGYPDYLLRNEGNGTFVNITNSSGLSGKSNRRTFSASLIDLDFDQDLDLIVVADFSGLDLYLNDGKGNFSDVTDQLGKERHAFGMSHTFGDWNSDGIEDLCLVGMSSTTARRLDGLGISKPGYEKYSEMRAPMTFGNRLYVRNKEGALSQPSFTAGAARSGWSWGCAAADFDLDGDTDLYVANGHISGKSAKDYCTRFWCHDLYTGNSKPNEVIDSLFKTELLSGLGRDFSWNGFEHNAMFINLPNKGFLNASFLMGTAFEYDSRATIAADLDENGTQDLIVIEYQSSTMKQRMHMYSNHGNSQHSWVGIKIKNSPKVSPIGTVVSMKSKEREWSKTIVTGDGFTSQGPAIAHFGLGKIKDISEIQIRWPTGQIQTIQRPEVNQYHQIEYKISK
;
A
#
# COMPACT_ATOMS: atom_id res chain seq x y z
N MET A 1 1.06 31.76 -18.30
CA MET A 1 -0.41 31.76 -18.19
C MET A 1 -0.84 30.43 -17.58
N SER A 2 -0.67 30.11 -16.30
CA SER A 2 -1.14 30.67 -15.01
C SER A 2 -2.67 30.58 -14.79
N ARG A 3 -3.07 29.54 -14.04
CA ARG A 3 -4.31 29.43 -13.22
C ARG A 3 -5.70 29.49 -13.88
N ILE A 4 -5.85 29.28 -15.18
CA ILE A 4 -7.19 29.22 -15.85
C ILE A 4 -7.38 27.96 -16.72
N ALA A 5 -6.84 26.81 -16.31
CA ALA A 5 -7.08 25.53 -17.00
C ALA A 5 -7.71 24.44 -16.09
N LEU A 6 -8.02 24.77 -14.83
CA LEU A 6 -8.74 23.88 -13.90
C LEU A 6 -10.25 24.21 -13.79
N LEU A 7 -10.73 25.17 -14.59
CA LEU A 7 -12.12 25.63 -14.56
C LEU A 7 -12.96 25.22 -15.79
N ALA A 8 -12.42 24.42 -16.71
CA ALA A 8 -13.10 24.06 -17.98
C ALA A 8 -13.75 22.67 -18.01
N ILE A 9 -13.75 21.92 -16.90
CA ILE A 9 -14.43 20.61 -16.79
C ILE A 9 -15.65 20.66 -15.83
N ILE A 10 -15.94 21.83 -15.26
CA ILE A 10 -17.08 22.02 -14.32
C ILE A 10 -18.39 22.43 -15.01
N THR A 11 -18.43 22.57 -16.34
CA THR A 11 -19.61 23.13 -17.04
C THR A 11 -20.21 22.23 -18.13
N LEU A 12 -20.33 20.92 -17.90
CA LEU A 12 -21.12 20.08 -18.84
C LEU A 12 -21.67 18.76 -18.28
N ILE A 13 -22.15 18.71 -17.03
CA ILE A 13 -23.15 17.71 -16.61
C ILE A 13 -24.14 18.38 -15.65
N THR A 14 -25.09 19.14 -16.20
CA THR A 14 -26.32 19.52 -15.51
C THR A 14 -27.49 19.24 -16.44
N SER A 15 -28.07 18.03 -16.37
CA SER A 15 -29.50 17.77 -16.62
C SER A 15 -29.77 16.26 -16.73
N MET A 16 -29.90 15.56 -15.61
CA MET A 16 -30.92 14.51 -15.49
C MET A 16 -31.45 14.52 -14.06
N GLY A 17 -32.75 14.81 -13.96
CA GLY A 17 -33.43 15.08 -12.70
C GLY A 17 -33.50 13.86 -11.79
N CYS A 18 -33.23 14.09 -10.51
CA CYS A 18 -33.75 13.26 -9.43
C CYS A 18 -34.29 14.19 -8.35
N THR A 19 -35.56 14.00 -8.05
CA THR A 19 -36.33 14.72 -7.03
C THR A 19 -35.65 14.67 -5.67
N LYS A 20 -35.42 15.86 -5.10
CA LYS A 20 -34.83 16.11 -3.79
C LYS A 20 -35.60 15.36 -2.69
N GLN A 21 -34.93 14.47 -1.98
CA GLN A 21 -35.22 14.27 -0.55
C GLN A 21 -34.26 15.19 0.22
N PRO A 22 -34.75 16.18 0.97
CA PRO A 22 -33.90 17.12 1.67
C PRO A 22 -33.28 16.45 2.90
N ILE A 23 -31.95 16.42 2.95
CA ILE A 23 -31.22 16.24 4.22
C ILE A 23 -30.99 17.66 4.74
N GLY A 24 -31.65 17.98 5.87
CA GLY A 24 -31.84 19.33 6.39
C GLY A 24 -30.61 19.97 7.00
N ALA A 25 -29.83 20.66 6.19
CA ALA A 25 -29.06 21.81 6.59
C ALA A 25 -29.25 22.90 5.52
N ASP A 26 -29.77 24.06 5.91
CA ASP A 26 -30.21 25.10 5.00
C ASP A 26 -29.04 26.06 4.64
N SER A 27 -27.91 26.00 5.37
CA SER A 27 -26.71 26.79 5.08
C SER A 27 -25.37 26.20 5.58
N LEU A 28 -24.26 26.72 5.05
CA LEU A 28 -22.89 26.38 5.47
C LEU A 28 -22.62 26.71 6.96
N GLU A 29 -23.17 27.83 7.45
CA GLU A 29 -22.95 28.27 8.84
C GLU A 29 -23.70 27.40 9.85
N GLU A 30 -24.87 26.84 9.47
CA GLU A 30 -25.56 25.83 10.27
C GLU A 30 -24.74 24.55 10.40
N LEU A 31 -24.13 24.07 9.30
CA LEU A 31 -23.26 22.89 9.34
C LEU A 31 -22.07 23.11 10.28
N LYS A 32 -21.41 24.27 10.20
CA LYS A 32 -20.30 24.62 11.10
C LYS A 32 -20.74 24.73 12.56
N THR A 33 -21.88 25.36 12.81
CA THR A 33 -22.46 25.48 14.15
C THR A 33 -22.72 24.10 14.75
N LYS A 34 -23.34 23.21 13.98
CA LYS A 34 -23.60 21.82 14.40
C LYS A 34 -22.31 21.04 14.69
N ARG A 35 -21.26 21.21 13.88
CA ARG A 35 -19.94 20.59 14.16
C ARG A 35 -19.37 21.08 15.48
N LYS A 36 -19.44 22.40 15.75
CA LYS A 36 -18.97 23.00 17.01
C LYS A 36 -19.77 22.51 18.22
N GLU A 37 -21.08 22.33 18.09
CA GLU A 37 -21.91 21.75 19.15
C GLU A 37 -21.50 20.31 19.46
N LEU A 38 -21.24 19.50 18.43
CA LEU A 38 -20.74 18.13 18.60
C LEU A 38 -19.36 18.11 19.26
N ASP A 39 -18.46 19.02 18.90
CA ASP A 39 -17.14 19.17 19.53
C ASP A 39 -17.24 19.53 21.03
N GLN A 40 -18.31 20.21 21.43
CA GLN A 40 -18.57 20.59 22.82
C GLN A 40 -19.34 19.54 23.62
N THR A 41 -19.92 18.54 22.95
CA THR A 41 -20.80 17.53 23.56
C THR A 41 -20.27 16.13 23.30
N VAL A 42 -20.61 15.53 22.16
CA VAL A 42 -20.28 14.14 21.79
C VAL A 42 -18.76 13.92 21.72
N PHE A 43 -18.02 14.88 21.17
CA PHE A 43 -16.57 14.78 20.95
C PHE A 43 -15.76 15.66 21.90
N ALA A 44 -16.31 16.02 23.07
CA ALA A 44 -15.63 16.89 24.03
C ALA A 44 -14.30 16.31 24.53
N ASP A 45 -14.28 15.01 24.85
CA ASP A 45 -13.07 14.33 25.33
C ASP A 45 -12.04 14.15 24.22
N GLU A 46 -12.46 13.90 22.97
CA GLU A 46 -11.55 13.87 21.82
C GLU A 46 -10.99 15.27 21.52
N THR A 47 -11.81 16.31 21.62
CA THR A 47 -11.35 17.71 21.50
C THR A 47 -10.32 18.04 22.58
N GLN A 48 -10.47 17.50 23.78
CA GLN A 48 -9.45 17.60 24.82
C GLN A 48 -8.19 16.82 24.44
N ALA A 49 -8.32 15.59 23.91
CA ALA A 49 -7.19 14.77 23.47
C ALA A 49 -6.36 15.46 22.37
N VAL A 50 -7.00 16.08 21.38
CA VAL A 50 -6.35 16.85 20.29
C VAL A 50 -5.51 18.01 20.83
N ARG A 51 -5.95 18.68 21.90
CA ARG A 51 -5.16 19.76 22.53
C ARG A 51 -3.85 19.23 23.14
N HIS A 52 -3.87 18.01 23.67
CA HIS A 52 -2.67 17.35 24.22
C HIS A 52 -1.78 16.80 23.10
N GLU A 53 -2.39 16.22 22.05
CA GLU A 53 -1.70 15.77 20.83
C GLU A 53 -0.89 16.89 20.18
N ALA A 54 -1.43 18.11 20.17
CA ALA A 54 -0.77 19.29 19.60
C ALA A 54 0.63 19.57 20.19
N VAL A 55 0.94 19.09 21.40
CA VAL A 55 2.29 19.21 22.00
C VAL A 55 3.29 18.35 21.23
N PHE A 56 2.92 17.10 20.91
CA PHE A 56 3.78 16.18 20.17
C PHE A 56 3.77 16.44 18.66
N ILE A 57 2.69 16.98 18.10
CA ILE A 57 2.68 17.48 16.71
C ILE A 57 3.73 18.60 16.56
N ARG A 58 3.76 19.57 17.49
CA ARG A 58 4.78 20.64 17.44
C ARG A 58 6.20 20.08 17.57
N LEU A 59 6.42 19.14 18.49
CA LEU A 59 7.71 18.46 18.62
C LEU A 59 8.13 17.80 17.29
N TRP A 60 7.20 17.05 16.67
CA TRP A 60 7.48 16.38 15.40
C TRP A 60 7.78 17.38 14.27
N ASP A 61 6.98 18.43 14.14
CA ASP A 61 7.19 19.49 13.15
C ASP A 61 8.54 20.17 13.33
N GLU A 62 8.95 20.47 14.57
CA GLU A 62 10.25 21.08 14.89
C GLU A 62 11.41 20.12 14.58
N LEU A 63 11.31 18.84 14.97
CA LEU A 63 12.35 17.82 14.70
C LEU A 63 12.62 17.62 13.21
N ARG A 64 11.62 17.84 12.35
CA ARG A 64 11.77 17.76 10.90
C ARG A 64 12.44 18.99 10.28
N ASN A 65 12.38 20.15 10.95
CA ASN A 65 12.73 21.44 10.36
C ASN A 65 13.94 22.14 11.01
N ASP A 66 14.41 21.67 12.17
CA ASP A 66 15.53 22.25 12.92
C ASP A 66 16.49 21.16 13.42
N ASP A 67 17.59 21.54 14.07
CA ASP A 67 18.53 20.61 14.69
C ASP A 67 17.83 19.76 15.78
N PRO A 68 17.81 18.42 15.66
CA PRO A 68 17.07 17.57 16.59
C PRO A 68 17.46 17.73 18.06
N TYR A 69 18.76 17.91 18.35
CA TYR A 69 19.22 18.04 19.73
C TYR A 69 18.84 19.39 20.34
N LYS A 70 18.89 20.47 19.56
CA LYS A 70 18.33 21.77 19.95
C LYS A 70 16.85 21.68 20.26
N VAL A 71 16.06 21.00 19.43
CA VAL A 71 14.61 20.82 19.64
C VAL A 71 14.36 20.02 20.92
N LEU A 72 14.99 18.86 21.08
CA LEU A 72 14.82 18.01 22.27
C LEU A 72 15.27 18.71 23.56
N ASN A 73 16.36 19.49 23.54
CA ASN A 73 16.82 20.26 24.70
C ASN A 73 15.82 21.35 25.13
N ASN A 74 15.05 21.88 24.18
CA ASN A 74 14.05 22.93 24.43
C ASN A 74 12.64 22.37 24.68
N PHE A 75 12.41 21.07 24.48
CA PHE A 75 11.11 20.45 24.69
C PHE A 75 10.69 20.55 26.17
N PRO A 76 9.52 21.13 26.48
CA PRO A 76 9.12 21.38 27.86
C PRO A 76 8.54 20.12 28.52
N PHE A 77 9.09 19.75 29.67
CA PHE A 77 8.54 18.75 30.59
C PHE A 77 9.10 18.96 32.00
N ASP A 78 8.54 18.30 33.04
CA ASP A 78 9.12 18.37 34.40
C ASP A 78 10.11 17.20 34.65
N ASN A 79 9.65 15.95 34.55
CA ASN A 79 10.47 14.76 34.78
C ASN A 79 10.30 13.70 33.67
N ILE A 80 11.34 12.89 33.46
CA ILE A 80 11.32 11.75 32.54
C ILE A 80 11.84 10.50 33.27
N ILE A 81 11.14 9.38 33.14
CA ILE A 81 11.58 8.08 33.66
C ILE A 81 12.21 7.30 32.52
N LEU A 82 13.48 6.93 32.70
CA LEU A 82 14.22 6.05 31.81
C LEU A 82 14.41 4.68 32.46
N GLY A 83 14.17 3.62 31.71
CA GLY A 83 14.60 2.27 32.11
C GLY A 83 16.01 1.99 31.64
N GLU A 84 16.84 1.38 32.48
CA GLU A 84 18.14 0.87 32.05
C GLU A 84 17.98 -0.15 30.90
N PRO A 85 18.93 -0.19 29.94
CA PRO A 85 18.89 -1.10 28.82
C PRO A 85 19.08 -2.56 29.28
N VAL A 86 18.16 -3.43 28.86
CA VAL A 86 18.20 -4.87 29.09
C VAL A 86 18.30 -5.57 27.72
N PRO A 87 19.43 -6.22 27.39
CA PRO A 87 19.56 -6.99 26.17
C PRO A 87 18.54 -8.12 26.11
N ASN A 88 17.87 -8.27 24.97
CA ASN A 88 16.96 -9.37 24.71
C ASN A 88 17.60 -10.39 23.77
N PRO A 89 17.18 -11.67 23.83
CA PRO A 89 17.50 -12.63 22.77
C PRO A 89 17.05 -12.10 21.41
N SER A 90 17.93 -12.17 20.42
CA SER A 90 17.58 -11.90 19.01
C SER A 90 17.24 -13.23 18.32
N PRO A 91 16.03 -13.39 17.78
CA PRO A 91 15.79 -14.40 16.75
C PRO A 91 16.77 -14.21 15.56
N GLU A 92 17.04 -15.30 14.84
CA GLU A 92 17.68 -15.23 13.52
C GLU A 92 16.60 -14.81 12.53
N TRP A 93 16.66 -13.57 12.04
CA TRP A 93 15.66 -12.93 11.16
C TRP A 93 16.07 -13.00 9.68
N GLY A 94 16.87 -14.00 9.27
CA GLY A 94 17.52 -14.05 7.94
C GLY A 94 18.62 -13.00 7.72
N VAL A 95 18.46 -11.81 8.30
CA VAL A 95 19.43 -10.72 8.30
C VAL A 95 20.37 -10.77 9.50
N SER A 96 21.66 -10.94 9.23
CA SER A 96 22.69 -10.97 10.27
C SER A 96 22.84 -9.65 11.05
N GLY A 97 23.12 -9.76 12.35
CA GLY A 97 23.58 -8.65 13.17
C GLY A 97 22.49 -7.79 13.83
N ILE A 98 21.21 -8.15 13.72
CA ILE A 98 20.11 -7.45 14.42
C ILE A 98 20.14 -7.76 15.92
N LYS A 99 20.14 -6.71 16.74
CA LYS A 99 20.15 -6.78 18.21
C LYS A 99 18.95 -6.05 18.80
N PHE A 100 18.36 -6.64 19.84
CA PHE A 100 17.23 -6.09 20.58
C PHE A 100 17.62 -5.75 22.01
N VAL A 101 17.17 -4.60 22.47
CA VAL A 101 17.34 -4.13 23.86
C VAL A 101 16.03 -3.49 24.30
N SER A 102 15.51 -3.85 25.48
CA SER A 102 14.37 -3.15 26.08
C SER A 102 14.83 -2.16 27.14
N LEU A 103 14.16 -1.02 27.24
CA LEU A 103 14.36 -0.04 28.31
C LEU A 103 13.46 -0.37 29.51
N ASN A 104 13.69 -1.54 30.12
CA ASN A 104 12.86 -2.10 31.20
C ASN A 104 13.64 -2.40 32.49
N GLY A 105 14.94 -2.09 32.53
CA GLY A 105 15.77 -2.30 33.70
C GLY A 105 15.43 -1.34 34.84
N THR A 106 16.39 -1.10 35.72
CA THR A 106 16.23 -0.18 36.85
C THR A 106 15.74 1.18 36.34
N LYS A 107 14.67 1.69 36.96
CA LYS A 107 14.09 2.97 36.57
C LYS A 107 14.89 4.11 37.19
N LYS A 108 15.27 5.08 36.38
CA LYS A 108 15.87 6.34 36.81
C LYS A 108 14.97 7.49 36.39
N GLU A 109 14.55 8.28 37.36
CA GLU A 109 13.86 9.55 37.10
C GLU A 109 14.91 10.64 36.92
N LEU A 110 14.80 11.38 35.82
CA LEU A 110 15.66 12.51 35.49
C LEU A 110 14.83 13.78 35.45
N ASN A 111 15.33 14.83 36.08
CA ASN A 111 14.82 16.17 35.84
C ASN A 111 15.34 16.72 34.49
N VAL A 112 14.80 17.86 34.05
CA VAL A 112 15.18 18.51 32.79
C VAL A 112 16.69 18.72 32.63
N THR A 113 17.40 19.14 33.69
CA THR A 113 18.84 19.40 33.61
C THR A 113 19.62 18.11 33.37
N GLU A 114 19.27 17.04 34.07
CA GLU A 114 19.93 15.74 33.93
C GLU A 114 19.63 15.10 32.57
N PHE A 115 18.41 15.25 32.05
CA PHE A 115 18.06 14.77 30.71
C PHE A 115 18.80 15.53 29.61
N ARG A 116 18.94 16.86 29.73
CA ARG A 116 19.74 17.66 28.79
C ARG A 116 21.21 17.24 28.78
N GLN A 117 21.77 16.94 29.96
CA GLN A 117 23.13 16.40 30.03
C GLN A 117 23.22 15.05 29.30
N LEU A 118 22.26 14.15 29.51
CA LEU A 118 22.21 12.87 28.79
C LEU A 118 22.15 13.06 27.27
N LEU A 119 21.32 13.99 26.77
CA LEU A 119 21.23 14.28 25.34
C LEU A 119 22.56 14.82 24.77
N ASN A 120 23.22 15.72 25.49
CA ASN A 120 24.52 16.24 25.10
C ASN A 120 25.56 15.12 25.04
N ASP A 121 25.61 14.25 26.06
CA ASP A 121 26.52 13.09 26.08
C ASP A 121 26.27 12.15 24.89
N LEU A 122 25.01 11.92 24.51
CA LEU A 122 24.65 11.08 23.35
C LEU A 122 25.07 11.74 22.03
N SER A 123 24.85 13.05 21.90
CA SER A 123 25.28 13.84 20.75
C SER A 123 26.80 13.84 20.59
N GLU A 124 27.54 14.07 21.66
CA GLU A 124 29.01 14.04 21.68
C GLU A 124 29.57 12.65 21.33
N LYS A 125 28.87 11.58 21.73
CA LYS A 125 29.19 10.20 21.32
C LYS A 125 28.84 9.91 19.86
N GLY A 126 28.21 10.85 19.14
CA GLY A 126 27.96 10.76 17.70
C GLY A 126 26.64 10.09 17.31
N LEU A 127 25.69 9.96 18.24
CA LEU A 127 24.32 9.56 17.90
C LEU A 127 23.66 10.70 17.12
N LYS A 128 22.97 10.40 16.02
CA LYS A 128 22.28 11.38 15.18
C LYS A 128 20.85 10.92 14.94
N LEU A 129 19.87 11.67 15.44
CA LEU A 129 18.47 11.46 15.06
C LEU A 129 18.29 11.86 13.59
N LYS A 130 17.68 10.99 12.79
CA LYS A 130 17.43 11.19 11.37
C LYS A 130 15.97 11.42 11.04
N GLN A 131 15.10 10.60 11.63
CA GLN A 131 13.66 10.64 11.39
C GLN A 131 12.96 10.34 12.70
N SER A 132 11.71 10.81 12.81
CA SER A 132 10.86 10.49 13.94
C SER A 132 9.40 10.44 13.51
N GLU A 133 8.61 9.61 14.15
CA GLU A 133 7.17 9.50 13.95
C GLU A 133 6.46 9.43 15.30
N TRP A 134 5.32 10.12 15.45
CA TRP A 134 4.64 10.29 16.74
C TRP A 134 3.11 10.21 16.60
N HIS A 135 2.45 9.38 17.39
CA HIS A 135 0.98 9.23 17.35
C HIS A 135 0.35 9.17 18.73
N HIS A 136 -0.69 9.97 18.97
CA HIS A 136 -1.43 9.97 20.23
C HIS A 136 -2.43 8.81 20.31
N THR A 137 -1.95 7.65 20.71
CA THR A 137 -2.66 6.36 20.67
C THR A 137 -3.89 6.29 21.57
N SER A 138 -3.83 6.86 22.77
CA SER A 138 -4.97 6.86 23.70
C SER A 138 -4.90 8.04 24.65
N PHE A 139 -6.06 8.46 25.13
CA PHE A 139 -6.20 9.58 26.05
C PHE A 139 -7.11 9.22 27.22
N GLN A 140 -6.74 9.67 28.42
CA GLN A 140 -7.58 9.66 29.60
C GLN A 140 -7.78 11.12 30.06
N PRO A 141 -9.01 11.66 30.00
CA PRO A 141 -9.34 12.99 30.49
C PRO A 141 -8.96 13.19 31.97
N THR A 142 -8.77 14.45 32.36
CA THR A 142 -8.62 14.81 33.78
C THR A 142 -9.88 14.42 34.56
N SER A 143 -9.70 13.84 35.74
CA SER A 143 -10.78 13.59 36.71
C SER A 143 -10.51 14.34 38.01
N ASN A 144 -11.50 14.39 38.92
CA ASN A 144 -11.36 15.06 40.22
C ASN A 144 -10.19 14.53 41.06
N SER A 145 -9.70 13.33 40.78
CA SER A 145 -8.63 12.65 41.54
C SER A 145 -7.40 12.31 40.70
N SER A 146 -7.31 12.68 39.42
CA SER A 146 -6.15 12.36 38.59
C SER A 146 -5.94 13.33 37.43
N PRO A 147 -4.69 13.70 37.13
CA PRO A 147 -4.35 14.47 35.93
C PRO A 147 -4.73 13.72 34.65
N ALA A 148 -4.86 14.45 33.54
CA ALA A 148 -4.99 13.81 32.24
C ALA A 148 -3.75 12.95 31.94
N ARG A 149 -3.95 11.87 31.19
CA ARG A 149 -2.87 10.97 30.75
C ARG A 149 -3.00 10.64 29.27
N SER A 150 -1.86 10.49 28.60
CA SER A 150 -1.79 10.04 27.21
C SER A 150 -0.88 8.84 27.07
N ILE A 151 -1.15 8.01 26.06
CA ILE A 151 -0.16 7.12 25.47
C ILE A 151 0.22 7.69 24.11
N ILE A 152 1.49 7.98 23.92
CA ILE A 152 2.05 8.45 22.65
C ILE A 152 2.95 7.34 22.12
N SER A 153 2.63 6.76 20.96
CA SER A 153 3.59 5.89 20.28
C SER A 153 4.63 6.75 19.57
N CYS A 154 5.88 6.33 19.65
CA CYS A 154 6.98 6.98 18.96
C CYS A 154 7.86 5.95 18.26
N GLU A 155 8.44 6.36 17.15
CA GLU A 155 9.52 5.66 16.46
C GLU A 155 10.59 6.69 16.11
N LEU A 156 11.84 6.41 16.51
CA LEU A 156 13.00 7.27 16.28
C LEU A 156 14.04 6.49 15.50
N HIS A 157 14.49 7.06 14.39
CA HIS A 157 15.53 6.49 13.55
C HIS A 157 16.84 7.22 13.75
N CYS A 158 17.85 6.52 14.24
CA CYS A 158 19.13 7.08 14.62
C CYS A 158 20.30 6.43 13.88
N LEU A 159 21.28 7.24 13.52
CA LEU A 159 22.59 6.79 13.05
C LEU A 159 23.62 6.93 14.17
N PHE A 160 24.56 6.01 14.24
CA PHE A 160 25.65 6.01 15.23
C PHE A 160 26.97 5.58 14.58
N ASN A 161 28.12 5.92 15.19
CA ASN A 161 29.48 5.62 14.72
C ASN A 161 29.69 5.95 13.23
N SER A 162 29.68 7.24 12.87
CA SER A 162 29.88 7.67 11.47
C SER A 162 28.87 7.06 10.47
N ASN A 163 27.65 6.74 10.94
CA ASN A 163 26.57 6.10 10.19
C ASN A 163 26.77 4.60 9.90
N GLU A 164 27.73 3.95 10.54
CA GLU A 164 27.97 2.50 10.42
C GLU A 164 26.95 1.65 11.21
N GLN A 165 26.16 2.27 12.08
CA GLN A 165 25.12 1.60 12.83
C GLN A 165 23.78 2.33 12.69
N ARG A 166 22.74 1.57 12.36
CA ARG A 166 21.35 2.01 12.27
C ARG A 166 20.60 1.51 13.48
N ILE A 167 19.82 2.39 14.09
CA ILE A 167 19.11 2.15 15.34
C ILE A 167 17.67 2.64 15.18
N ILE A 168 16.73 1.78 15.52
CA ILE A 168 15.31 2.12 15.72
C ILE A 168 15.08 2.14 17.22
N VAL A 169 14.52 3.24 17.75
CA VAL A 169 13.98 3.31 19.11
C VAL A 169 12.48 3.47 19.00
N ARG A 170 11.70 2.48 19.41
CA ARG A 170 10.24 2.49 19.23
C ARG A 170 9.47 1.98 20.42
N GLY A 171 8.23 2.40 20.54
CA GLY A 171 7.30 1.90 21.56
C GLY A 171 6.32 2.97 22.00
N LYS A 172 5.88 2.89 23.26
CA LYS A 172 4.82 3.74 23.81
C LYS A 172 5.32 4.53 25.01
N LEU A 173 5.22 5.86 24.91
CA LEU A 173 5.43 6.79 26.01
C LEU A 173 4.14 6.92 26.81
N LYS A 174 4.24 6.86 28.14
CA LYS A 174 3.11 7.19 29.03
C LYS A 174 3.34 8.60 29.55
N VAL A 175 2.44 9.50 29.20
CA VAL A 175 2.56 10.93 29.52
C VAL A 175 1.51 11.28 30.56
N THR A 176 1.96 11.87 31.66
CA THR A 176 1.08 12.54 32.63
C THR A 176 1.16 14.04 32.39
N TRP A 177 0.00 14.70 32.38
CA TRP A 177 -0.10 16.10 32.01
C TRP A 177 -0.32 17.01 33.22
N ALA A 178 0.34 18.15 33.20
CA ALA A 178 0.00 19.33 33.99
C ALA A 178 -0.46 20.47 33.07
N LYS A 179 -0.80 21.60 33.67
CA LYS A 179 -1.14 22.84 32.96
C LYS A 179 -0.11 23.90 33.29
N ASN A 180 0.34 24.64 32.27
CA ASN A 180 1.14 25.84 32.50
C ASN A 180 0.28 27.01 33.01
N LYS A 181 0.91 28.18 33.20
CA LYS A 181 0.24 29.39 33.71
C LYS A 181 -0.89 29.86 32.78
N GLU A 182 -0.76 29.59 31.48
CA GLU A 182 -1.73 29.91 30.43
C GLU A 182 -2.80 28.81 30.24
N GLY A 183 -2.76 27.74 31.05
CA GLY A 183 -3.72 26.63 30.99
C GLY A 183 -3.47 25.62 29.87
N GLN A 184 -2.36 25.72 29.14
CA GLN A 184 -1.97 24.78 28.09
C GLN A 184 -1.36 23.50 28.67
N PRO A 185 -1.57 22.34 28.04
CA PRO A 185 -1.01 21.08 28.52
C PRO A 185 0.52 21.07 28.37
N ILE A 186 1.21 20.68 29.44
CA ILE A 186 2.65 20.39 29.43
C ILE A 186 2.87 19.01 30.09
N PRO A 187 3.74 18.15 29.53
CA PRO A 187 4.10 16.88 30.18
C PRO A 187 4.74 17.12 31.55
N SER A 188 4.10 16.70 32.63
CA SER A 188 4.73 16.72 33.95
C SER A 188 5.58 15.46 34.19
N LEU A 189 5.22 14.36 33.54
CA LEU A 189 5.97 13.12 33.58
C LEU A 189 5.90 12.41 32.23
N ILE A 190 7.05 12.00 31.71
CA ILE A 190 7.16 11.12 30.54
C ILE A 190 7.81 9.82 31.00
N ASP A 191 7.08 8.70 30.97
CA ASP A 191 7.62 7.37 31.24
C ASP A 191 7.97 6.68 29.91
N THR A 192 9.26 6.44 29.69
CA THR A 192 9.80 5.78 28.49
C THR A 192 10.05 4.28 28.72
N THR A 193 9.65 3.73 29.88
CA THR A 193 9.82 2.31 30.14
C THR A 193 8.98 1.47 29.18
N GLY A 194 9.60 0.42 28.65
CA GLY A 194 9.00 -0.44 27.63
C GLY A 194 9.29 -0.01 26.19
N LEU A 195 10.06 1.06 25.96
CA LEU A 195 10.67 1.29 24.65
C LEU A 195 11.65 0.17 24.30
N GLU A 196 11.73 -0.14 23.02
CA GLU A 196 12.66 -1.09 22.44
C GLU A 196 13.67 -0.36 21.57
N ILE A 197 14.92 -0.84 21.62
CA ILE A 197 16.00 -0.44 20.74
C ILE A 197 16.33 -1.65 19.87
N ILE A 198 16.24 -1.45 18.56
CA ILE A 198 16.59 -2.44 17.55
C ILE A 198 17.74 -1.86 16.75
N ALA A 199 18.87 -2.55 16.72
CA ALA A 199 20.08 -2.03 16.11
C ALA A 199 20.71 -3.05 15.16
N ARG A 200 21.26 -2.55 14.07
CA ARG A 200 22.07 -3.31 13.12
C ARG A 200 23.32 -2.53 12.74
N LYS A 201 24.46 -3.21 12.70
CA LYS A 201 25.71 -2.66 12.17
C LYS A 201 25.85 -3.01 10.69
N GLY A 202 26.50 -2.13 9.94
CA GLY A 202 26.75 -2.28 8.51
C GLY A 202 25.89 -1.36 7.65
N ASN A 203 26.20 -1.37 6.36
CA ASN A 203 25.46 -0.60 5.36
C ASN A 203 23.99 -1.06 5.28
N PRO A 204 23.05 -0.16 4.93
CA PRO A 204 21.70 -0.58 4.58
C PRO A 204 21.73 -1.62 3.44
N MET A 205 20.75 -2.49 3.42
CA MET A 205 20.59 -3.50 2.37
C MET A 205 20.20 -2.84 1.05
N PHE A 206 19.34 -1.82 1.09
CA PHE A 206 18.88 -1.09 -0.08
C PHE A 206 19.60 0.26 -0.23
N THR A 207 20.00 0.58 -1.46
CA THR A 207 20.56 1.89 -1.82
C THR A 207 19.91 2.44 -3.07
N GLU A 208 19.57 3.73 -3.07
CA GLU A 208 18.98 4.39 -4.24
C GLU A 208 19.99 4.43 -5.40
N ILE A 209 19.58 3.92 -6.56
CA ILE A 209 20.36 3.91 -7.80
C ILE A 209 19.75 4.81 -8.88
N MET A 210 18.47 5.16 -8.77
CA MET A 210 17.79 6.10 -9.67
C MET A 210 16.76 6.93 -8.90
N ASN A 211 16.68 8.22 -9.25
CA ASN A 211 15.66 9.15 -8.78
C ASN A 211 15.20 10.01 -9.97
N ALA A 212 14.15 9.58 -10.64
CA ALA A 212 13.67 10.13 -11.88
C ALA A 212 12.54 11.16 -11.65
N ASP A 213 12.59 12.28 -12.38
CA ASP A 213 11.56 13.33 -12.38
C ASP A 213 10.84 13.35 -13.74
N PRO A 214 9.51 13.18 -13.79
CA PRO A 214 8.80 13.08 -15.06
C PRO A 214 8.94 14.34 -15.91
N GLY A 215 9.09 15.52 -15.30
CA GLY A 215 9.27 16.78 -16.02
C GLY A 215 10.62 16.89 -16.74
N THR A 216 11.63 16.15 -16.28
CA THR A 216 12.95 16.06 -16.91
C THR A 216 13.03 14.87 -17.86
N GLU A 217 12.46 13.73 -17.47
CA GLU A 217 12.52 12.49 -18.23
C GLU A 217 11.66 12.52 -19.50
N ALA A 218 10.47 13.12 -19.43
CA ALA A 218 9.47 13.13 -20.51
C ALA A 218 8.81 14.52 -20.65
N PRO A 219 9.56 15.58 -21.01
CA PRO A 219 9.01 16.93 -21.11
C PRO A 219 7.89 17.00 -22.17
N GLY A 220 6.72 17.47 -21.75
CA GLY A 220 5.54 17.61 -22.62
C GLY A 220 4.50 16.49 -22.47
N TRP A 221 4.86 15.38 -21.82
CA TRP A 221 3.92 14.32 -21.43
C TRP A 221 3.22 14.62 -20.10
N PHE A 222 2.23 13.80 -19.76
CA PHE A 222 1.56 13.88 -18.47
C PHE A 222 2.59 13.66 -17.35
N PRO A 223 2.71 14.56 -16.35
CA PRO A 223 3.84 14.56 -15.43
C PRO A 223 3.66 13.55 -14.28
N ARG A 224 3.38 12.29 -14.62
CA ARG A 224 3.21 11.13 -13.72
C ARG A 224 3.78 9.89 -14.39
N PHE A 225 4.47 9.04 -13.64
CA PHE A 225 4.99 7.77 -14.13
C PHE A 225 3.94 6.66 -14.16
N SER A 226 3.00 6.65 -13.21
CA SER A 226 1.93 5.65 -13.14
C SER A 226 1.05 5.63 -14.41
N PRO A 227 0.52 4.47 -14.81
CA PRO A 227 0.78 3.15 -14.23
C PRO A 227 2.21 2.67 -14.50
N LEU A 228 2.80 2.02 -13.50
CA LEU A 228 4.16 1.48 -13.52
C LEU A 228 4.12 -0.02 -13.83
N LEU A 229 4.67 -0.44 -14.97
CA LEU A 229 4.56 -1.82 -15.43
C LEU A 229 5.96 -2.37 -15.67
N VAL A 230 6.22 -3.63 -15.31
CA VAL A 230 7.48 -4.31 -15.57
C VAL A 230 7.23 -5.59 -16.36
N ARG A 231 7.81 -5.70 -17.55
CA ARG A 231 7.60 -6.85 -18.44
C ARG A 231 8.72 -6.96 -19.46
N ASP A 232 9.10 -8.18 -19.81
CA ASP A 232 9.93 -8.49 -20.98
C ASP A 232 9.07 -8.28 -22.24
N LEU A 233 9.28 -7.14 -22.92
CA LEU A 233 8.48 -6.72 -24.07
C LEU A 233 8.99 -7.33 -25.38
N ASP A 234 10.30 -7.56 -25.50
CA ASP A 234 10.92 -8.01 -26.74
C ASP A 234 11.35 -9.49 -26.75
N GLY A 235 11.20 -10.18 -25.62
CA GLY A 235 11.42 -11.61 -25.47
C GLY A 235 12.89 -11.99 -25.26
N ASP A 236 13.78 -11.02 -24.99
CA ASP A 236 15.20 -11.25 -24.75
C ASP A 236 15.50 -11.84 -23.35
N GLY A 237 14.48 -11.88 -22.48
CA GLY A 237 14.57 -12.40 -21.13
C GLY A 237 14.88 -11.33 -20.09
N LEU A 238 15.06 -10.06 -20.44
CA LEU A 238 15.22 -8.94 -19.53
C LEU A 238 13.90 -8.16 -19.45
N SER A 239 13.42 -7.87 -18.23
CA SER A 239 12.19 -7.08 -18.11
C SER A 239 12.47 -5.59 -18.25
N GLU A 240 11.70 -4.92 -19.09
CA GLU A 240 11.66 -3.46 -19.18
C GLU A 240 10.78 -2.83 -18.12
N ILE A 241 11.10 -1.58 -17.76
CA ILE A 241 10.23 -0.75 -16.93
C ILE A 241 9.47 0.21 -17.86
N VAL A 242 8.15 0.11 -17.84
CA VAL A 242 7.23 0.98 -18.58
C VAL A 242 6.57 1.95 -17.62
N THR A 243 6.65 3.23 -17.96
CA THR A 243 5.95 4.31 -17.25
C THR A 243 4.93 4.91 -18.20
N ALA A 244 3.72 4.35 -18.20
CA ALA A 244 2.73 4.66 -19.22
C ALA A 244 2.26 6.12 -19.13
N GLY A 245 2.23 6.70 -17.92
CA GLY A 245 1.93 8.11 -17.70
C GLY A 245 2.86 9.07 -18.46
N CYS A 246 4.16 8.74 -18.49
CA CYS A 246 5.19 9.50 -19.20
C CYS A 246 5.40 9.04 -20.65
N ASN A 247 4.67 8.02 -21.12
CA ASN A 247 4.89 7.37 -22.41
C ASN A 247 6.36 6.92 -22.61
N LEU A 248 7.01 6.37 -21.57
CA LEU A 248 8.41 5.95 -21.62
C LEU A 248 8.60 4.46 -21.32
N VAL A 249 9.55 3.86 -22.04
CA VAL A 249 10.15 2.56 -21.74
C VAL A 249 11.59 2.77 -21.34
N TYR A 250 11.97 2.28 -20.17
CA TYR A 250 13.35 2.06 -19.78
C TYR A 250 13.71 0.65 -20.23
N LYS A 251 14.35 0.54 -21.40
CA LYS A 251 14.81 -0.74 -21.94
C LYS A 251 15.95 -1.27 -21.10
N ASN A 252 15.84 -2.49 -20.61
CA ASN A 252 16.87 -3.12 -19.80
C ASN A 252 17.98 -3.66 -20.72
N GLU A 253 19.21 -3.18 -20.53
CA GLU A 253 20.40 -3.61 -21.28
C GLU A 253 21.23 -4.64 -20.47
N GLY A 254 20.70 -5.10 -19.35
CA GLY A 254 21.33 -5.99 -18.39
C GLY A 254 22.28 -5.27 -17.42
N ASN A 255 22.58 -5.93 -16.30
CA ASN A 255 23.46 -5.40 -15.24
C ASN A 255 23.01 -4.01 -14.73
N GLY A 256 21.70 -3.81 -14.62
CA GLY A 256 21.10 -2.57 -14.10
C GLY A 256 21.27 -1.35 -14.99
N LYS A 257 21.57 -1.53 -16.28
CA LYS A 257 21.69 -0.43 -17.25
C LYS A 257 20.44 -0.30 -18.09
N TYR A 258 20.03 0.94 -18.35
CA TYR A 258 18.80 1.23 -19.07
C TYR A 258 19.02 2.23 -20.21
N THR A 259 18.46 1.94 -21.38
CA THR A 259 18.24 2.94 -22.43
C THR A 259 16.77 3.37 -22.43
N LYS A 260 16.45 4.50 -23.08
CA LYS A 260 15.09 5.05 -23.09
C LYS A 260 14.55 5.15 -24.49
N ARG A 261 13.26 4.84 -24.64
CA ARG A 261 12.47 5.08 -25.86
C ARG A 261 11.04 5.44 -25.51
N ASP A 262 10.34 6.02 -26.48
CA ASP A 262 8.90 6.23 -26.38
C ASP A 262 8.19 4.87 -26.27
N PHE A 263 7.17 4.81 -25.40
CA PHE A 263 6.36 3.61 -25.20
C PHE A 263 5.39 3.40 -26.36
N LEU A 264 4.43 4.31 -26.52
CA LEU A 264 3.45 4.28 -27.58
C LEU A 264 3.80 5.32 -28.63
N LYS A 265 3.84 4.91 -29.90
CA LYS A 265 4.01 5.84 -31.02
C LYS A 265 2.85 6.83 -31.11
N LYS A 266 1.65 6.40 -30.72
CA LYS A 266 0.46 7.23 -30.53
C LYS A 266 0.12 7.26 -29.03
N GLY A 267 0.91 8.01 -28.27
CA GLY A 267 0.72 8.14 -26.84
C GLY A 267 -0.65 8.66 -26.43
N ILE A 268 -1.03 8.34 -25.20
CA ILE A 268 -2.25 8.83 -24.56
C ILE A 268 -1.87 10.10 -23.81
N ASN A 269 -2.49 11.24 -24.13
CA ASN A 269 -2.14 12.53 -23.51
C ASN A 269 -2.34 12.54 -22.00
N ARG A 270 -3.35 11.81 -21.50
CA ARG A 270 -3.66 11.69 -20.08
C ARG A 270 -4.09 10.26 -19.74
N PRO A 271 -3.12 9.34 -19.58
CA PRO A 271 -3.41 7.97 -19.20
C PRO A 271 -4.21 7.92 -17.89
N SER A 272 -5.05 6.91 -17.76
CA SER A 272 -5.72 6.58 -16.49
C SER A 272 -4.73 5.93 -15.52
N GLU A 273 -5.13 5.69 -14.28
CA GLU A 273 -4.24 5.13 -13.24
C GLU A 273 -3.96 3.62 -13.42
N ALA A 274 -4.59 2.96 -14.41
CA ALA A 274 -4.39 1.54 -14.72
C ALA A 274 -4.02 1.30 -16.18
N GLY A 275 -3.19 0.27 -16.37
CA GLY A 275 -2.81 -0.31 -17.64
C GLY A 275 -2.30 -1.74 -17.41
N LEU A 276 -2.30 -2.55 -18.45
CA LEU A 276 -1.91 -3.95 -18.40
C LEU A 276 -1.06 -4.29 -19.63
N LEU A 277 0.02 -5.04 -19.42
CA LEU A 277 0.85 -5.66 -20.45
C LEU A 277 0.65 -7.18 -20.45
N ALA A 278 0.05 -7.70 -21.52
CA ALA A 278 -0.24 -9.12 -21.71
C ALA A 278 -0.46 -9.42 -23.21
N ASP A 279 -0.32 -10.68 -23.63
CA ASP A 279 -0.72 -11.13 -24.97
C ASP A 279 -2.25 -11.30 -24.99
N LEU A 280 -2.99 -10.31 -25.50
CA LEU A 280 -4.46 -10.28 -25.45
C LEU A 280 -5.10 -10.72 -26.77
N ASN A 281 -4.34 -10.73 -27.86
CA ASN A 281 -4.79 -11.19 -29.17
C ASN A 281 -4.31 -12.61 -29.52
N GLY A 282 -3.49 -13.22 -28.66
CA GLY A 282 -3.00 -14.60 -28.77
C GLY A 282 -1.87 -14.80 -29.79
N ASP A 283 -1.22 -13.72 -30.26
CA ASP A 283 -0.18 -13.78 -31.29
C ASP A 283 1.23 -14.09 -30.75
N GLY A 284 1.39 -14.14 -29.43
CA GLY A 284 2.65 -14.40 -28.73
C GLY A 284 3.47 -13.15 -28.41
N LEU A 285 3.02 -11.96 -28.83
CA LEU A 285 3.64 -10.67 -28.50
C LEU A 285 2.91 -10.01 -27.33
N ILE A 286 3.63 -9.15 -26.60
CA ILE A 286 3.01 -8.38 -25.52
C ILE A 286 2.22 -7.21 -26.11
N ASP A 287 0.92 -7.19 -25.83
CA ASP A 287 0.05 -6.06 -26.07
C ASP A 287 -0.05 -5.13 -24.86
N TYR A 288 -0.58 -3.93 -25.08
CA TYR A 288 -0.92 -3.00 -24.02
C TYR A 288 -2.40 -2.63 -24.06
N ILE A 289 -3.06 -2.65 -22.90
CA ILE A 289 -4.40 -2.08 -22.73
C ILE A 289 -4.40 -1.05 -21.61
N GLY A 290 -5.03 0.10 -21.83
CA GLY A 290 -5.08 1.18 -20.85
C GLY A 290 -6.16 2.23 -21.15
N GLY A 291 -6.48 3.05 -20.16
CA GLY A 291 -7.56 4.05 -20.28
C GLY A 291 -7.06 5.46 -20.62
N ASN A 292 -7.89 6.24 -21.34
CA ASN A 292 -7.72 7.69 -21.49
C ASN A 292 -8.67 8.43 -20.55
N SER A 293 -8.10 9.10 -19.54
CA SER A 293 -8.88 9.79 -18.50
C SER A 293 -9.55 11.09 -18.96
N GLU A 294 -9.22 11.63 -20.15
CA GLU A 294 -9.90 12.82 -20.71
C GLU A 294 -11.29 12.50 -21.26
N ASN A 295 -11.49 11.30 -21.81
CA ASN A 295 -12.73 10.92 -22.48
C ASN A 295 -13.29 9.55 -22.06
N GLY A 296 -12.65 8.89 -21.09
CA GLY A 296 -13.06 7.61 -20.53
C GLY A 296 -12.91 6.41 -21.47
N SER A 297 -12.15 6.53 -22.57
CA SER A 297 -11.99 5.42 -23.52
C SER A 297 -11.01 4.37 -22.99
N LEU A 298 -11.35 3.09 -23.12
CA LEU A 298 -10.40 1.97 -23.00
C LEU A 298 -9.77 1.70 -24.36
N LEU A 299 -8.44 1.63 -24.41
CA LEU A 299 -7.64 1.58 -25.63
C LEU A 299 -6.72 0.35 -25.61
N PHE A 300 -6.76 -0.43 -26.69
CA PHE A 300 -5.91 -1.59 -26.92
C PHE A 300 -4.87 -1.30 -28.00
N PHE A 301 -3.61 -1.56 -27.70
CA PHE A 301 -2.45 -1.35 -28.55
C PHE A 301 -1.78 -2.70 -28.81
N PRO A 302 -1.90 -3.26 -30.01
CA PRO A 302 -1.18 -4.47 -30.36
C PRO A 302 0.32 -4.30 -30.24
N GLY A 303 0.97 -5.33 -29.72
CA GLY A 303 2.41 -5.49 -29.74
C GLY A 303 2.93 -5.70 -31.17
N SER A 304 4.22 -5.45 -31.36
CA SER A 304 4.94 -5.77 -32.59
C SER A 304 6.37 -6.20 -32.24
N GLU A 305 7.06 -6.82 -33.20
CA GLU A 305 8.42 -7.33 -33.01
C GLU A 305 9.35 -6.30 -32.35
N GLY A 306 10.20 -6.76 -31.42
CA GLY A 306 11.07 -5.89 -30.64
C GLY A 306 10.34 -5.10 -29.55
N GLY A 307 9.14 -5.54 -29.14
CA GLY A 307 8.39 -4.95 -28.03
C GLY A 307 7.92 -3.53 -28.32
N GLN A 308 7.44 -3.26 -29.54
CA GLN A 308 7.03 -1.91 -29.96
C GLN A 308 5.51 -1.81 -30.12
N PHE A 309 4.98 -0.59 -29.94
CA PHE A 309 3.56 -0.26 -30.11
C PHE A 309 3.40 0.80 -31.21
N ILE A 310 3.47 0.37 -32.47
CA ILE A 310 3.53 1.25 -33.64
C ILE A 310 2.16 1.58 -34.24
N ASP A 311 1.17 0.73 -34.00
CA ASP A 311 -0.14 0.82 -34.62
C ASP A 311 -1.07 1.79 -33.88
N SER A 312 -2.22 2.04 -34.51
CA SER A 312 -3.27 2.84 -33.86
C SER A 312 -4.01 1.99 -32.85
N PRO A 313 -4.38 2.54 -31.68
CA PRO A 313 -5.15 1.76 -30.74
C PRO A 313 -6.55 1.48 -31.28
N TYR A 314 -7.05 0.30 -30.94
CA TYR A 314 -8.46 -0.02 -31.01
C TYR A 314 -9.16 0.56 -29.78
N LYS A 315 -10.31 1.21 -30.00
CA LYS A 315 -11.13 1.74 -28.92
C LYS A 315 -12.29 0.80 -28.66
N PHE A 316 -12.44 0.34 -27.42
CA PHE A 316 -13.57 -0.51 -27.04
C PHE A 316 -14.87 0.29 -26.92
N ASN A 317 -15.96 -0.39 -27.26
CA ASN A 317 -17.31 0.16 -27.17
C ASN A 317 -17.95 -0.20 -25.82
N ILE A 318 -17.38 0.36 -24.75
CA ILE A 318 -17.95 0.31 -23.40
C ILE A 318 -18.37 1.72 -22.97
N PRO A 319 -19.26 1.87 -21.97
CA PRO A 319 -19.54 3.18 -21.40
C PRO A 319 -18.23 3.87 -20.96
N PRO A 320 -18.11 5.20 -21.13
CA PRO A 320 -16.91 5.92 -20.72
C PRO A 320 -16.56 5.62 -19.26
N LEU A 321 -15.30 5.25 -19.04
CA LEU A 321 -14.73 5.04 -17.72
C LEU A 321 -14.51 6.39 -17.05
N GLU A 322 -14.89 6.51 -15.78
CA GLU A 322 -14.76 7.76 -15.01
C GLU A 322 -13.57 7.72 -14.04
N GLY A 323 -13.12 6.52 -13.65
CA GLY A 323 -12.08 6.35 -12.66
C GLY A 323 -11.38 5.01 -12.73
N LEU A 324 -10.90 4.61 -13.91
CA LEU A 324 -10.15 3.36 -14.09
C LEU A 324 -8.92 3.29 -13.17
N HIS A 325 -8.87 2.30 -12.28
CA HIS A 325 -7.79 2.10 -11.30
C HIS A 325 -7.19 0.69 -11.28
N THR A 326 -7.88 -0.31 -11.82
CA THR A 326 -7.28 -1.64 -12.04
C THR A 326 -7.78 -2.29 -13.31
N ILE A 327 -6.89 -3.05 -13.96
CA ILE A 327 -7.18 -4.01 -15.01
C ILE A 327 -6.49 -5.30 -14.58
N SER A 328 -7.24 -6.38 -14.46
CA SER A 328 -6.72 -7.73 -14.23
C SER A 328 -7.09 -8.61 -15.41
N ALA A 329 -6.21 -9.56 -15.75
CA ALA A 329 -6.42 -10.54 -16.79
C ALA A 329 -6.35 -11.97 -16.27
N GLY A 330 -7.09 -12.86 -16.94
CA GLY A 330 -7.11 -14.30 -16.70
C GLY A 330 -8.08 -14.98 -17.65
N ASP A 331 -7.84 -16.25 -17.96
CA ASP A 331 -8.76 -17.10 -18.76
C ASP A 331 -9.85 -17.65 -17.83
N ILE A 332 -11.03 -17.04 -17.83
CA ILE A 332 -12.08 -17.35 -16.85
C ILE A 332 -13.06 -18.43 -17.34
N ASP A 333 -13.05 -18.77 -18.63
CA ASP A 333 -13.92 -19.80 -19.20
C ASP A 333 -13.16 -20.96 -19.88
N GLY A 334 -11.83 -20.97 -19.77
CA GLY A 334 -10.95 -22.05 -20.19
C GLY A 334 -10.78 -22.15 -21.70
N ASP A 335 -11.08 -21.08 -22.45
CA ASP A 335 -11.01 -21.07 -23.91
C ASP A 335 -9.62 -20.71 -24.47
N GLY A 336 -8.70 -20.30 -23.58
CA GLY A 336 -7.31 -19.97 -23.88
C GLY A 336 -7.07 -18.48 -24.15
N ASP A 337 -8.11 -17.65 -24.16
CA ASP A 337 -8.00 -16.21 -24.35
C ASP A 337 -8.07 -15.47 -22.99
N LEU A 338 -7.33 -14.37 -22.86
CA LEU A 338 -7.33 -13.60 -21.62
C LEU A 338 -8.55 -12.66 -21.56
N ASP A 339 -9.41 -12.90 -20.59
CA ASP A 339 -10.52 -12.01 -20.21
C ASP A 339 -10.04 -10.91 -19.27
N LEU A 340 -10.86 -9.87 -19.09
CA LEU A 340 -10.50 -8.70 -18.29
C LEU A 340 -11.53 -8.37 -17.23
N PHE A 341 -11.06 -8.18 -16.00
CA PHE A 341 -11.78 -7.45 -14.98
C PHE A 341 -11.30 -5.99 -14.95
N ILE A 342 -12.24 -5.05 -14.99
CA ILE A 342 -12.03 -3.60 -14.99
C ILE A 342 -12.60 -3.01 -13.71
N GLY A 343 -11.73 -2.49 -12.85
CA GLY A 343 -12.12 -1.85 -11.60
C GLY A 343 -12.04 -0.32 -11.67
N GLN A 344 -13.06 0.35 -11.15
CA GLN A 344 -13.14 1.80 -11.08
C GLN A 344 -13.25 2.34 -9.65
N TRP A 345 -12.55 3.43 -9.38
CA TRP A 345 -12.62 4.16 -8.13
C TRP A 345 -13.30 5.52 -8.30
N LYS A 346 -14.22 5.80 -7.39
CA LYS A 346 -14.84 7.11 -7.24
C LYS A 346 -14.21 7.81 -6.05
N ALA A 347 -13.82 9.08 -6.21
CA ALA A 347 -13.27 9.86 -5.11
C ALA A 347 -14.33 10.17 -4.03
N PRO A 348 -13.99 10.15 -2.73
CA PRO A 348 -14.82 10.75 -1.69
C PRO A 348 -14.77 12.29 -1.80
N TYR A 349 -15.68 12.99 -1.12
CA TYR A 349 -15.83 14.46 -1.09
C TYR A 349 -16.28 15.12 -2.40
N LEU A 350 -16.20 14.44 -3.55
CA LEU A 350 -16.58 15.01 -4.84
C LEU A 350 -18.05 15.43 -4.84
N GLY A 351 -18.30 16.71 -5.11
CA GLY A 351 -19.65 17.28 -5.12
C GLY A 351 -20.36 17.18 -3.76
N GLY A 352 -19.62 17.10 -2.65
CA GLY A 352 -20.19 16.95 -1.31
C GLY A 352 -20.66 15.53 -0.98
N SER A 353 -20.32 14.54 -1.82
CA SER A 353 -20.71 13.14 -1.60
C SER A 353 -19.71 12.36 -0.73
N MET A 354 -20.21 11.38 0.01
CA MET A 354 -19.45 10.50 0.91
C MET A 354 -19.83 9.02 0.69
N PRO A 355 -18.86 8.09 0.79
CA PRO A 355 -19.14 6.65 0.71
C PRO A 355 -20.18 6.22 1.75
N THR A 356 -21.24 5.55 1.31
CA THR A 356 -22.38 5.23 2.19
C THR A 356 -22.85 3.77 2.04
N PRO A 357 -22.87 2.97 3.13
CA PRO A 357 -22.16 3.24 4.39
C PRO A 357 -20.64 3.19 4.17
N TYR A 358 -19.86 3.85 5.04
CA TYR A 358 -18.40 3.90 4.89
C TYR A 358 -17.69 2.56 5.08
N TYR A 359 -18.39 1.53 5.56
CA TYR A 359 -17.82 0.21 5.86
C TYR A 359 -18.24 -0.90 4.88
N ASN A 360 -19.09 -0.59 3.91
CA ASN A 360 -19.52 -1.51 2.85
C ASN A 360 -20.10 -0.73 1.66
N ALA A 361 -19.36 0.27 1.17
CA ALA A 361 -19.83 1.16 0.11
C ALA A 361 -20.04 0.40 -1.22
N ASN A 362 -21.16 0.67 -1.90
CA ASN A 362 -21.45 0.18 -3.25
C ASN A 362 -22.02 1.32 -4.09
N ASP A 363 -21.34 2.47 -4.04
CA ASP A 363 -21.75 3.76 -4.61
C ASP A 363 -20.69 4.40 -5.53
N GLY A 364 -19.71 3.59 -5.93
CA GLY A 364 -18.63 3.90 -6.86
C GLY A 364 -19.07 3.87 -8.33
N TYR A 365 -18.08 3.97 -9.21
CA TYR A 365 -18.28 3.79 -10.64
C TYR A 365 -18.40 2.31 -10.98
N PRO A 366 -19.12 1.93 -12.06
CA PRO A 366 -19.37 0.53 -12.37
C PRO A 366 -18.09 -0.20 -12.81
N ASP A 367 -17.75 -1.27 -12.11
CA ASP A 367 -16.78 -2.27 -12.54
C ASP A 367 -17.35 -3.10 -13.69
N TYR A 368 -16.47 -3.69 -14.51
CA TYR A 368 -16.87 -4.52 -15.65
C TYR A 368 -16.06 -5.81 -15.74
N LEU A 369 -16.72 -6.90 -16.09
CA LEU A 369 -16.10 -8.12 -16.59
C LEU A 369 -16.29 -8.20 -18.10
N LEU A 370 -15.18 -8.31 -18.82
CA LEU A 370 -15.10 -8.30 -20.28
C LEU A 370 -14.53 -9.63 -20.75
N ARG A 371 -15.33 -10.43 -21.45
CA ARG A 371 -14.86 -11.68 -22.06
C ARG A 371 -14.19 -11.41 -23.40
N ASN A 372 -13.04 -12.02 -23.67
CA ASN A 372 -12.34 -11.94 -24.94
C ASN A 372 -12.97 -12.90 -25.96
N GLU A 373 -12.95 -12.55 -27.24
CA GLU A 373 -13.47 -13.39 -28.33
C GLU A 373 -12.32 -13.92 -29.23
N GLY A 374 -11.10 -13.99 -28.68
CA GLY A 374 -9.91 -14.61 -29.29
C GLY A 374 -9.22 -13.82 -30.39
N ASN A 375 -9.53 -12.54 -30.52
CA ASN A 375 -8.91 -11.65 -31.50
C ASN A 375 -8.67 -10.23 -30.94
N GLY A 376 -8.67 -10.10 -29.62
CA GLY A 376 -8.57 -8.81 -28.93
C GLY A 376 -9.85 -7.97 -28.97
N THR A 377 -10.99 -8.55 -29.36
CA THR A 377 -12.32 -7.94 -29.18
C THR A 377 -12.98 -8.50 -27.92
N PHE A 378 -13.71 -7.65 -27.20
CA PHE A 378 -14.26 -7.99 -25.89
C PHE A 378 -15.76 -7.73 -25.80
N VAL A 379 -16.46 -8.58 -25.05
CA VAL A 379 -17.89 -8.50 -24.74
C VAL A 379 -18.08 -8.27 -23.24
N ASN A 380 -18.88 -7.27 -22.87
CA ASN A 380 -19.22 -7.04 -21.47
C ASN A 380 -20.24 -8.08 -20.98
N ILE A 381 -19.82 -8.95 -20.06
CA ILE A 381 -20.62 -10.04 -19.49
C ILE A 381 -20.96 -9.82 -18.00
N THR A 382 -20.67 -8.65 -17.43
CA THR A 382 -20.87 -8.33 -16.00
C THR A 382 -22.26 -8.71 -15.47
N ASN A 383 -23.30 -8.50 -16.28
CA ASN A 383 -24.68 -8.78 -15.89
C ASN A 383 -25.03 -10.27 -15.90
N SER A 384 -24.43 -11.05 -16.80
CA SER A 384 -24.64 -12.49 -16.89
C SER A 384 -23.70 -13.28 -15.98
N SER A 385 -22.58 -12.69 -15.54
CA SER A 385 -21.53 -13.37 -14.77
C SER A 385 -21.77 -13.42 -13.26
N GLY A 386 -22.87 -12.88 -12.74
CA GLY A 386 -23.15 -12.88 -11.29
C GLY A 386 -22.52 -11.71 -10.50
N LEU A 387 -21.75 -10.83 -11.14
CA LEU A 387 -21.02 -9.74 -10.46
C LEU A 387 -21.83 -8.45 -10.23
N SER A 388 -23.02 -8.30 -10.83
CA SER A 388 -23.81 -7.04 -10.76
C SER A 388 -24.18 -6.58 -9.35
N GLY A 389 -24.26 -7.48 -8.37
CA GLY A 389 -24.69 -7.13 -7.01
C GLY A 389 -23.76 -6.14 -6.31
N LYS A 390 -22.47 -6.17 -6.66
CA LYS A 390 -21.40 -5.38 -6.06
C LYS A 390 -20.55 -4.64 -7.10
N SER A 391 -21.04 -4.49 -8.33
CA SER A 391 -20.29 -3.83 -9.40
C SER A 391 -20.05 -2.33 -9.18
N ASN A 392 -20.53 -1.71 -8.11
CA ASN A 392 -20.31 -0.30 -7.81
C ASN A 392 -19.41 -0.13 -6.57
N ARG A 393 -18.46 -1.06 -6.37
CA ARG A 393 -17.38 -0.85 -5.42
C ARG A 393 -16.51 0.36 -5.82
N ARG A 394 -15.65 0.78 -4.89
CA ARG A 394 -14.61 1.78 -5.14
C ARG A 394 -13.30 1.04 -5.29
N THR A 395 -13.16 0.35 -6.41
CA THR A 395 -12.18 -0.71 -6.61
C THR A 395 -10.80 -0.13 -6.96
N PHE A 396 -9.77 -0.58 -6.24
CA PHE A 396 -8.39 -0.20 -6.49
C PHE A 396 -7.50 -1.34 -6.99
N SER A 397 -7.80 -2.58 -6.61
CA SER A 397 -7.07 -3.76 -7.10
C SER A 397 -7.98 -4.98 -7.16
N ALA A 398 -7.65 -5.91 -8.05
CA ALA A 398 -8.36 -7.16 -8.24
C ALA A 398 -7.44 -8.17 -8.94
N SER A 399 -7.58 -9.45 -8.64
CA SER A 399 -6.84 -10.51 -9.33
C SER A 399 -7.73 -11.69 -9.63
N LEU A 400 -7.46 -12.31 -10.77
CA LEU A 400 -7.98 -13.62 -11.14
C LEU A 400 -6.98 -14.70 -10.68
N ILE A 401 -7.40 -15.58 -9.78
CA ILE A 401 -6.55 -16.60 -9.14
C ILE A 401 -7.41 -17.80 -8.74
N ASP A 402 -6.87 -19.00 -8.83
CA ASP A 402 -7.46 -20.24 -8.31
C ASP A 402 -7.48 -20.22 -6.76
N LEU A 403 -8.62 -19.85 -6.15
CA LEU A 403 -8.76 -19.67 -4.71
C LEU A 403 -9.00 -20.98 -3.98
N ASP A 404 -9.82 -21.87 -4.55
CA ASP A 404 -10.26 -23.13 -3.92
C ASP A 404 -9.57 -24.40 -4.46
N PHE A 405 -8.60 -24.24 -5.35
CA PHE A 405 -7.77 -25.29 -5.94
C PHE A 405 -8.53 -26.23 -6.90
N ASP A 406 -9.63 -25.77 -7.49
CA ASP A 406 -10.39 -26.52 -8.50
C ASP A 406 -9.88 -26.34 -9.94
N GLN A 407 -8.89 -25.44 -10.12
CA GLN A 407 -8.19 -25.08 -11.36
C GLN A 407 -8.90 -24.06 -12.26
N ASP A 408 -10.08 -23.58 -11.92
CA ASP A 408 -10.59 -22.38 -12.56
C ASP A 408 -10.02 -21.10 -11.90
N LEU A 409 -10.14 -19.96 -12.59
CA LEU A 409 -9.71 -18.68 -12.03
C LEU A 409 -10.90 -17.98 -11.37
N ASP A 410 -10.79 -17.81 -10.05
CA ASP A 410 -11.71 -17.07 -9.21
C ASP A 410 -11.35 -15.58 -9.15
N LEU A 411 -12.23 -14.74 -8.62
CA LEU A 411 -12.02 -13.30 -8.55
C LEU A 411 -11.90 -12.82 -7.10
N ILE A 412 -10.81 -12.10 -6.81
CA ILE A 412 -10.71 -11.25 -5.62
C ILE A 412 -10.82 -9.78 -6.00
N VAL A 413 -11.55 -9.01 -5.20
CA VAL A 413 -11.70 -7.55 -5.38
C VAL A 413 -11.37 -6.85 -4.06
N VAL A 414 -10.46 -5.89 -4.12
CA VAL A 414 -10.11 -5.00 -3.00
C VAL A 414 -10.58 -3.60 -3.32
N ALA A 415 -11.46 -3.10 -2.45
CA ALA A 415 -12.12 -1.83 -2.62
C ALA A 415 -12.04 -0.93 -1.38
N ASP A 416 -11.86 0.35 -1.65
CA ASP A 416 -11.94 1.38 -0.63
C ASP A 416 -13.35 1.40 -0.03
N PHE A 417 -13.44 1.67 1.28
CA PHE A 417 -14.70 1.67 2.05
C PHE A 417 -15.51 0.35 2.04
N SER A 418 -14.94 -0.78 1.58
CA SER A 418 -15.62 -2.09 1.55
C SER A 418 -14.73 -3.28 1.94
N GLY A 419 -13.42 -3.17 1.68
CA GLY A 419 -12.44 -4.19 1.99
C GLY A 419 -12.36 -5.25 0.90
N LEU A 420 -12.45 -6.52 1.29
CA LEU A 420 -12.30 -7.68 0.41
C LEU A 420 -13.66 -8.25 -0.02
N ASP A 421 -13.85 -8.48 -1.31
CA ASP A 421 -14.91 -9.34 -1.86
C ASP A 421 -14.25 -10.54 -2.58
N LEU A 422 -14.84 -11.73 -2.42
CA LEU A 422 -14.35 -13.01 -2.95
C LEU A 422 -15.45 -13.68 -3.76
N TYR A 423 -15.12 -14.15 -4.96
CA TYR A 423 -16.08 -14.82 -5.84
C TYR A 423 -15.48 -16.09 -6.41
N LEU A 424 -16.18 -17.22 -6.27
CA LEU A 424 -15.80 -18.46 -6.96
C LEU A 424 -16.38 -18.50 -8.37
N ASN A 425 -15.61 -18.93 -9.34
CA ASN A 425 -16.03 -19.18 -10.71
C ASN A 425 -16.58 -20.62 -10.85
N ASP A 426 -17.17 -20.95 -12.01
CA ASP A 426 -17.60 -22.31 -12.36
C ASP A 426 -16.88 -22.86 -13.60
N GLY A 427 -15.74 -22.26 -13.92
CA GLY A 427 -14.94 -22.48 -15.12
C GLY A 427 -15.60 -22.00 -16.41
N LYS A 428 -16.65 -21.18 -16.34
CA LYS A 428 -17.38 -20.64 -17.52
C LYS A 428 -17.66 -19.15 -17.40
N GLY A 429 -16.94 -18.47 -16.51
CA GLY A 429 -17.13 -17.05 -16.20
C GLY A 429 -18.41 -16.72 -15.42
N ASN A 430 -18.99 -17.68 -14.67
CA ASN A 430 -20.11 -17.42 -13.77
C ASN A 430 -19.63 -17.42 -12.31
N PHE A 431 -19.72 -16.25 -11.68
CA PHE A 431 -19.17 -15.99 -10.36
C PHE A 431 -20.24 -16.05 -9.26
N SER A 432 -19.90 -16.70 -8.15
CA SER A 432 -20.68 -16.78 -6.93
C SER A 432 -19.97 -16.05 -5.79
N ASP A 433 -20.64 -15.07 -5.17
CA ASP A 433 -20.10 -14.36 -4.01
C ASP A 433 -19.99 -15.28 -2.78
N VAL A 434 -18.76 -15.57 -2.37
CA VAL A 434 -18.42 -16.42 -1.22
C VAL A 434 -17.74 -15.63 -0.10
N THR A 435 -17.82 -14.30 -0.15
CA THR A 435 -17.05 -13.43 0.76
C THR A 435 -17.29 -13.76 2.23
N ASP A 436 -18.55 -13.94 2.64
CA ASP A 436 -18.88 -14.25 4.04
C ASP A 436 -18.52 -15.70 4.44
N GLN A 437 -18.25 -16.57 3.46
CA GLN A 437 -17.87 -17.97 3.67
C GLN A 437 -16.36 -18.10 3.87
N LEU A 438 -15.57 -17.49 2.99
CA LEU A 438 -14.11 -17.62 2.97
C LEU A 438 -13.39 -16.49 3.73
N GLY A 439 -13.97 -15.29 3.84
CA GLY A 439 -13.28 -14.07 4.33
C GLY A 439 -14.05 -13.31 5.41
N LYS A 440 -14.19 -13.87 6.62
CA LYS A 440 -14.95 -13.24 7.72
C LYS A 440 -14.44 -11.85 8.13
N GLU A 441 -13.14 -11.64 8.06
CA GLU A 441 -12.48 -10.40 8.46
C GLU A 441 -12.24 -9.45 7.28
N ARG A 442 -13.21 -9.35 6.36
CA ARG A 442 -13.06 -8.63 5.08
C ARG A 442 -12.93 -7.12 5.16
N HIS A 443 -13.44 -6.50 6.23
CA HIS A 443 -13.60 -5.05 6.29
C HIS A 443 -12.26 -4.31 6.40
N ALA A 444 -12.05 -3.34 5.52
CA ALA A 444 -10.90 -2.44 5.49
C ALA A 444 -11.17 -1.24 4.58
N PHE A 445 -10.39 -0.17 4.73
CA PHE A 445 -10.15 0.77 3.62
C PHE A 445 -9.14 0.12 2.68
N GLY A 446 -9.60 -0.80 1.84
CA GLY A 446 -8.73 -1.60 0.99
C GLY A 446 -8.09 -0.77 -0.12
N MET A 447 -6.78 -0.90 -0.29
CA MET A 447 -6.01 -0.12 -1.27
C MET A 447 -5.37 -1.04 -2.32
N SER A 448 -4.55 -2.01 -1.92
CA SER A 448 -4.05 -3.05 -2.81
C SER A 448 -3.97 -4.40 -2.14
N HIS A 449 -3.51 -5.41 -2.88
CA HIS A 449 -3.18 -6.71 -2.35
C HIS A 449 -1.91 -7.29 -2.98
N THR A 450 -1.40 -8.37 -2.40
CA THR A 450 -0.32 -9.20 -2.93
C THR A 450 -0.43 -10.62 -2.35
N PHE A 451 0.28 -11.57 -2.95
CA PHE A 451 0.29 -12.98 -2.56
C PHE A 451 1.70 -13.42 -2.14
N GLY A 452 1.78 -14.36 -1.19
CA GLY A 452 3.07 -14.90 -0.73
C GLY A 452 2.88 -16.02 0.29
N ASP A 453 3.87 -16.90 0.46
CA ASP A 453 3.81 -18.02 1.42
C ASP A 453 4.42 -17.59 2.77
N TRP A 454 3.62 -16.94 3.64
CA TRP A 454 4.11 -16.37 4.90
C TRP A 454 4.18 -17.37 6.05
N ASN A 455 3.43 -18.48 5.97
CA ASN A 455 3.47 -19.55 6.97
C ASN A 455 4.42 -20.72 6.58
N SER A 456 4.99 -20.68 5.37
CA SER A 456 5.93 -21.68 4.84
C SER A 456 5.33 -23.07 4.63
N ASP A 457 4.05 -23.15 4.26
CA ASP A 457 3.37 -24.43 4.01
C ASP A 457 3.30 -24.81 2.52
N GLY A 458 3.85 -23.97 1.63
CA GLY A 458 3.86 -24.18 0.19
C GLY A 458 2.57 -23.73 -0.50
N ILE A 459 1.64 -23.05 0.19
CA ILE A 459 0.44 -22.43 -0.37
C ILE A 459 0.59 -20.91 -0.25
N GLU A 460 0.32 -20.17 -1.33
CA GLU A 460 0.28 -18.71 -1.24
C GLU A 460 -0.92 -18.23 -0.43
N ASP A 461 -0.62 -17.37 0.52
CA ASP A 461 -1.51 -16.59 1.36
C ASP A 461 -1.87 -15.25 0.69
N LEU A 462 -2.84 -14.53 1.24
CA LEU A 462 -3.30 -13.23 0.72
C LEU A 462 -2.97 -12.11 1.72
N CYS A 463 -2.37 -11.02 1.26
CA CYS A 463 -2.26 -9.78 2.04
C CYS A 463 -3.04 -8.67 1.35
N LEU A 464 -4.08 -8.16 2.01
CA LEU A 464 -4.73 -6.89 1.68
C LEU A 464 -4.07 -5.78 2.50
N VAL A 465 -3.66 -4.70 1.85
CA VAL A 465 -3.17 -3.50 2.56
C VAL A 465 -4.24 -2.43 2.65
N GLY A 466 -4.21 -1.68 3.74
CA GLY A 466 -5.22 -0.68 4.02
C GLY A 466 -4.84 0.21 5.19
N MET A 467 -5.79 1.08 5.54
CA MET A 467 -5.57 2.15 6.49
C MET A 467 -5.67 1.69 7.96
N SER A 468 -4.71 2.11 8.78
CA SER A 468 -4.88 2.15 10.24
C SER A 468 -5.13 3.59 10.73
N SER A 469 -5.90 3.78 11.81
CA SER A 469 -6.15 5.12 12.36
C SER A 469 -5.89 5.23 13.85
N THR A 470 -5.01 6.15 14.22
CA THR A 470 -4.79 6.53 15.62
C THR A 470 -6.04 7.19 16.22
N THR A 471 -6.70 8.10 15.49
CA THR A 471 -7.93 8.75 15.97
C THR A 471 -9.06 7.74 16.19
N ALA A 472 -9.30 6.79 15.26
CA ALA A 472 -10.38 5.82 15.45
C ALA A 472 -10.18 4.99 16.74
N ARG A 473 -8.95 4.50 16.98
CA ARG A 473 -8.61 3.77 18.22
C ARG A 473 -8.77 4.63 19.46
N ARG A 474 -8.43 5.92 19.37
CA ARG A 474 -8.59 6.87 20.49
C ARG A 474 -10.07 7.11 20.80
N LEU A 475 -10.92 7.26 19.79
CA LEU A 475 -12.37 7.36 19.95
C LEU A 475 -12.96 6.10 20.58
N ASP A 476 -12.52 4.92 20.16
CA ASP A 476 -12.94 3.64 20.75
C ASP A 476 -12.48 3.52 22.21
N GLY A 477 -11.24 3.90 22.51
CA GLY A 477 -10.69 3.90 23.87
C GLY A 477 -11.39 4.90 24.81
N LEU A 478 -11.91 6.00 24.28
CA LEU A 478 -12.74 6.96 25.01
C LEU A 478 -14.20 6.51 25.12
N GLY A 479 -14.60 5.44 24.45
CA GLY A 479 -16.00 4.97 24.41
C GLY A 479 -16.94 5.93 23.68
N ILE A 480 -16.42 6.77 22.76
CA ILE A 480 -17.23 7.77 22.08
C ILE A 480 -18.04 7.12 20.96
N SER A 481 -19.37 7.17 21.10
CA SER A 481 -20.30 6.83 20.04
C SER A 481 -21.26 7.99 19.80
N LYS A 482 -21.48 8.33 18.53
CA LYS A 482 -22.46 9.35 18.17
C LYS A 482 -23.86 8.72 18.18
N PRO A 483 -24.83 9.26 18.93
CA PRO A 483 -26.19 8.74 18.94
C PRO A 483 -26.80 8.64 17.54
N GLY A 484 -27.41 7.49 17.25
CA GLY A 484 -28.00 7.13 15.94
C GLY A 484 -27.00 6.61 14.91
N TYR A 485 -25.74 6.44 15.29
CA TYR A 485 -24.65 5.95 14.43
C TYR A 485 -23.82 4.89 15.17
N GLU A 486 -24.47 4.07 16.00
CA GLU A 486 -23.84 3.01 16.79
C GLU A 486 -23.12 2.02 15.87
N LYS A 487 -23.75 1.64 14.76
CA LYS A 487 -23.13 0.77 13.76
C LYS A 487 -21.85 1.36 13.15
N TYR A 488 -21.78 2.68 12.98
CA TYR A 488 -20.55 3.32 12.49
C TYR A 488 -19.46 3.22 13.55
N SER A 489 -19.81 3.29 14.83
CA SER A 489 -18.84 3.12 15.92
C SER A 489 -18.33 1.67 15.98
N GLU A 490 -19.21 0.68 15.86
CA GLU A 490 -18.84 -0.75 15.80
C GLU A 490 -17.89 -1.06 14.64
N MET A 491 -18.07 -0.40 13.49
CA MET A 491 -17.28 -0.65 12.30
C MET A 491 -15.96 0.13 12.28
N ARG A 492 -15.64 0.97 13.28
CA ARG A 492 -14.36 1.69 13.32
C ARG A 492 -13.18 0.74 13.41
N ALA A 493 -13.16 -0.14 14.41
CA ALA A 493 -12.06 -1.07 14.62
C ALA A 493 -11.86 -2.05 13.45
N PRO A 494 -12.91 -2.69 12.89
CA PRO A 494 -12.76 -3.53 11.69
C PRO A 494 -12.19 -2.77 10.50
N MET A 495 -12.71 -1.57 10.19
CA MET A 495 -12.27 -0.78 9.04
C MET A 495 -10.88 -0.18 9.19
N THR A 496 -10.41 0.02 10.43
CA THR A 496 -9.12 0.65 10.75
C THR A 496 -8.09 -0.33 11.32
N PHE A 497 -8.30 -1.63 11.08
CA PHE A 497 -7.35 -2.67 11.47
C PHE A 497 -5.96 -2.44 10.85
N GLY A 498 -5.94 -1.89 9.62
CA GLY A 498 -4.75 -1.71 8.80
C GLY A 498 -4.65 -2.81 7.75
N ASN A 499 -3.46 -3.34 7.53
CA ASN A 499 -3.24 -4.47 6.64
C ASN A 499 -3.82 -5.74 7.25
N ARG A 500 -4.33 -6.62 6.38
CA ARG A 500 -4.88 -7.92 6.74
C ARG A 500 -4.16 -8.98 5.92
N LEU A 501 -3.31 -9.74 6.59
CA LEU A 501 -2.65 -10.91 6.02
C LEU A 501 -3.41 -12.15 6.48
N TYR A 502 -3.89 -12.89 5.50
CA TYR A 502 -4.72 -14.07 5.64
C TYR A 502 -3.95 -15.32 5.24
N VAL A 503 -3.88 -16.29 6.15
CA VAL A 503 -3.40 -17.63 5.83
C VAL A 503 -4.48 -18.43 5.14
N ARG A 504 -4.18 -18.99 3.97
CA ARG A 504 -5.09 -19.79 3.15
C ARG A 504 -4.88 -21.28 3.45
N ASN A 505 -5.98 -22.00 3.69
CA ASN A 505 -5.91 -23.46 3.84
C ASN A 505 -6.11 -24.18 2.50
N LYS A 506 -6.03 -25.52 2.50
CA LYS A 506 -6.20 -26.37 1.31
C LYS A 506 -7.61 -26.39 0.71
N GLU A 507 -8.57 -25.80 1.40
CA GLU A 507 -9.96 -25.65 0.94
C GLU A 507 -10.26 -24.19 0.54
N GLY A 508 -9.24 -23.32 0.42
CA GLY A 508 -9.37 -21.92 0.03
C GLY A 508 -9.85 -20.96 1.14
N ALA A 509 -10.13 -21.45 2.34
CA ALA A 509 -10.61 -20.62 3.44
C ALA A 509 -9.49 -19.73 4.01
N LEU A 510 -9.82 -18.45 4.25
CA LEU A 510 -8.90 -17.44 4.76
C LEU A 510 -9.03 -17.27 6.28
N SER A 511 -7.90 -17.28 6.97
CA SER A 511 -7.83 -17.06 8.42
C SER A 511 -6.77 -16.03 8.78
N GLN A 512 -6.88 -15.34 9.93
CA GLN A 512 -5.85 -14.41 10.42
C GLN A 512 -5.24 -14.94 11.73
N PRO A 513 -4.25 -15.86 11.67
CA PRO A 513 -3.52 -16.29 12.85
C PRO A 513 -2.83 -15.12 13.56
N SER A 514 -2.53 -15.26 14.86
CA SER A 514 -2.01 -14.15 15.66
C SER A 514 -0.70 -13.55 15.18
N PHE A 515 0.15 -14.33 14.49
CA PHE A 515 1.45 -13.86 14.00
C PHE A 515 1.31 -12.80 12.90
N THR A 516 0.19 -12.81 12.16
CA THR A 516 -0.06 -11.89 11.05
C THR A 516 -0.31 -10.46 11.53
N ALA A 517 -0.72 -10.29 12.79
CA ALA A 517 -0.93 -8.99 13.41
C ALA A 517 0.35 -8.13 13.49
N GLY A 518 1.54 -8.75 13.38
CA GLY A 518 2.83 -8.06 13.33
C GLY A 518 3.00 -7.14 12.12
N ALA A 519 2.30 -7.43 11.01
CA ALA A 519 2.33 -6.63 9.78
C ALA A 519 1.06 -5.75 9.61
N ALA A 520 0.13 -5.78 10.56
CA ALA A 520 -1.16 -5.10 10.42
C ALA A 520 -1.04 -3.56 10.43
N ARG A 521 -0.05 -3.01 11.12
CA ARG A 521 0.05 -1.55 11.36
C ARG A 521 1.30 -0.97 10.73
N SER A 522 1.12 -0.40 9.54
CA SER A 522 2.15 0.36 8.81
C SER A 522 1.74 1.80 8.49
N GLY A 523 0.54 2.25 8.91
CA GLY A 523 0.03 3.58 8.60
C GLY A 523 -1.06 3.56 7.52
N TRP A 524 -1.00 4.52 6.60
CA TRP A 524 -1.79 4.59 5.36
C TRP A 524 -1.07 3.89 4.22
N SER A 525 -1.39 2.62 4.05
CA SER A 525 -0.76 1.76 3.05
C SER A 525 -1.43 1.86 1.69
N TRP A 526 -0.63 1.90 0.63
CA TRP A 526 -1.08 2.04 -0.77
C TRP A 526 -0.72 0.80 -1.59
N GLY A 527 0.50 0.75 -2.13
CA GLY A 527 1.05 -0.41 -2.82
C GLY A 527 1.81 -1.34 -1.88
N CYS A 528 1.89 -2.61 -2.24
CA CYS A 528 2.65 -3.61 -1.51
C CYS A 528 3.34 -4.59 -2.45
N ALA A 529 4.45 -5.18 -2.02
CA ALA A 529 5.17 -6.22 -2.75
C ALA A 529 5.63 -7.33 -1.81
N ALA A 530 5.38 -8.58 -2.20
CA ALA A 530 5.87 -9.78 -1.53
C ALA A 530 7.08 -10.35 -2.29
N ALA A 531 8.17 -10.53 -1.55
CA ALA A 531 9.43 -11.04 -2.07
C ALA A 531 10.26 -11.56 -0.89
N ASP A 532 11.18 -12.48 -1.13
CA ASP A 532 12.21 -12.83 -0.15
C ASP A 532 13.38 -11.85 -0.34
N PHE A 533 13.45 -10.80 0.48
CA PHE A 533 14.40 -9.70 0.26
C PHE A 533 15.81 -10.03 0.76
N ASP A 534 15.94 -10.94 1.73
CA ASP A 534 17.23 -11.36 2.28
C ASP A 534 17.69 -12.76 1.84
N LEU A 535 16.88 -13.40 0.98
CA LEU A 535 17.06 -14.70 0.36
C LEU A 535 17.10 -15.86 1.37
N ASP A 536 16.55 -15.70 2.58
CA ASP A 536 16.62 -16.73 3.61
C ASP A 536 15.67 -17.93 3.40
N GLY A 537 14.78 -17.82 2.41
CA GLY A 537 13.78 -18.81 2.05
C GLY A 537 12.36 -18.41 2.43
N ASP A 538 12.17 -17.37 3.24
CA ASP A 538 10.88 -16.92 3.76
C ASP A 538 10.39 -15.66 3.01
N THR A 539 9.09 -15.61 2.71
CA THR A 539 8.53 -14.45 2.02
C THR A 539 8.39 -13.26 2.97
N ASP A 540 8.96 -12.12 2.61
CA ASP A 540 8.83 -10.84 3.30
C ASP A 540 7.75 -9.95 2.68
N LEU A 541 7.52 -8.78 3.27
CA LEU A 541 6.54 -7.80 2.78
C LEU A 541 7.07 -6.37 2.82
N TYR A 542 7.06 -5.69 1.68
CA TYR A 542 7.24 -4.24 1.60
C TYR A 542 5.88 -3.54 1.41
N VAL A 543 5.68 -2.42 2.11
CA VAL A 543 4.45 -1.62 2.06
C VAL A 543 4.78 -0.15 1.87
N ALA A 544 4.26 0.41 0.77
CA ALA A 544 4.33 1.83 0.46
C ALA A 544 3.33 2.60 1.31
N ASN A 545 3.79 3.60 2.08
CA ASN A 545 2.96 4.35 3.03
C ASN A 545 2.94 5.86 2.78
N GLY A 546 2.06 6.53 3.53
CA GLY A 546 1.87 7.98 3.53
C GLY A 546 0.73 8.37 2.60
N HIS A 547 -0.09 9.35 2.99
CA HIS A 547 -1.23 9.77 2.18
C HIS A 547 -1.08 11.19 1.64
N ILE A 548 -1.35 12.23 2.43
CA ILE A 548 -1.14 13.61 1.98
C ILE A 548 -0.40 14.39 3.07
N SER A 549 0.90 14.56 2.86
CA SER A 549 1.79 15.33 3.71
C SER A 549 1.73 16.83 3.39
N GLY A 550 1.52 17.66 4.41
CA GLY A 550 1.54 19.12 4.36
C GLY A 550 2.80 19.70 5.01
N LYS A 551 2.74 20.94 5.52
CA LYS A 551 3.85 21.53 6.31
C LYS A 551 3.90 21.07 7.77
N SER A 552 2.82 20.45 8.24
CA SER A 552 2.67 20.00 9.63
C SER A 552 2.17 18.56 9.65
N ALA A 553 2.65 17.78 10.61
CA ALA A 553 2.17 16.43 10.93
C ALA A 553 0.76 16.43 11.55
N LYS A 554 0.15 17.60 11.77
CA LYS A 554 -1.24 17.71 12.18
C LYS A 554 -2.14 16.94 11.21
N ASP A 555 -2.84 15.94 11.75
CA ASP A 555 -3.68 15.04 10.96
C ASP A 555 -5.14 15.52 10.89
N TYR A 556 -5.70 15.54 9.68
CA TYR A 556 -7.11 15.79 9.41
C TYR A 556 -8.02 14.63 9.83
N CYS A 557 -7.51 13.42 10.04
CA CYS A 557 -8.29 12.21 10.30
C CYS A 557 -9.28 12.37 11.47
N THR A 558 -8.98 13.20 12.47
CA THR A 558 -9.94 13.54 13.54
C THR A 558 -11.22 14.20 13.02
N ARG A 559 -11.13 15.10 12.04
CA ARG A 559 -12.31 15.75 11.45
C ARG A 559 -13.17 14.76 10.68
N PHE A 560 -12.54 13.82 9.97
CA PHE A 560 -13.23 12.74 9.27
C PHE A 560 -14.08 11.89 10.23
N TRP A 561 -13.46 11.38 11.30
CA TRP A 561 -14.13 10.49 12.25
C TRP A 561 -15.18 11.19 13.13
N CYS A 562 -14.99 12.48 13.44
CA CYS A 562 -15.92 13.23 14.27
C CYS A 562 -17.05 13.87 13.47
N HIS A 563 -16.88 14.14 12.17
CA HIS A 563 -17.88 14.92 11.42
C HIS A 563 -18.19 14.43 10.02
N ASP A 564 -17.20 14.19 9.16
CA ASP A 564 -17.46 14.02 7.72
C ASP A 564 -18.34 12.80 7.45
N LEU A 565 -18.09 11.71 8.18
CA LEU A 565 -18.87 10.47 8.15
C LEU A 565 -20.37 10.66 8.48
N TYR A 566 -20.73 11.74 9.18
CA TYR A 566 -22.10 12.02 9.61
C TYR A 566 -22.76 13.17 8.84
N THR A 567 -22.00 13.86 7.98
CA THR A 567 -22.47 15.08 7.30
C THR A 567 -22.96 14.78 5.89
N GLY A 568 -22.24 13.95 5.13
CA GLY A 568 -22.55 13.62 3.74
C GLY A 568 -23.15 12.21 3.55
N ASN A 569 -23.65 11.96 2.35
CA ASN A 569 -23.99 10.62 1.87
C ASN A 569 -23.60 10.46 0.40
N SER A 570 -23.95 9.35 -0.25
CA SER A 570 -23.57 9.05 -1.63
C SER A 570 -24.11 10.02 -2.68
N LYS A 571 -25.03 10.94 -2.32
CA LYS A 571 -25.64 11.92 -3.23
C LYS A 571 -24.89 13.26 -3.15
N PRO A 572 -24.64 13.93 -4.30
CA PRO A 572 -24.08 15.26 -4.31
C PRO A 572 -24.93 16.29 -3.54
N ASN A 573 -24.26 17.23 -2.88
CA ASN A 573 -24.88 18.35 -2.17
C ASN A 573 -23.94 19.57 -2.17
N GLU A 574 -24.39 20.68 -2.75
CA GLU A 574 -23.59 21.89 -2.93
C GLU A 574 -23.17 22.56 -1.61
N VAL A 575 -24.01 22.53 -0.57
CA VAL A 575 -23.69 23.12 0.74
C VAL A 575 -22.61 22.31 1.44
N ILE A 576 -22.70 20.99 1.37
CA ILE A 576 -21.67 20.07 1.92
C ILE A 576 -20.38 20.17 1.10
N ASP A 577 -20.48 20.26 -0.23
CA ASP A 577 -19.32 20.50 -1.10
C ASP A 577 -18.58 21.80 -0.72
N SER A 578 -19.33 22.87 -0.47
CA SER A 578 -18.78 24.14 0.02
C SER A 578 -18.10 23.98 1.40
N LEU A 579 -18.66 23.15 2.28
CA LEU A 579 -18.06 22.86 3.59
C LEU A 579 -16.72 22.14 3.43
N PHE A 580 -16.67 21.06 2.64
CA PHE A 580 -15.43 20.31 2.40
C PHE A 580 -14.37 21.16 1.68
N LYS A 581 -14.77 21.97 0.69
CA LYS A 581 -13.84 22.92 0.05
C LYS A 581 -13.20 23.89 1.04
N THR A 582 -13.97 24.35 2.03
CA THR A 582 -13.54 25.36 3.00
C THR A 582 -12.74 24.78 4.17
N GLU A 583 -13.08 23.58 4.66
CA GLU A 583 -12.43 23.00 5.84
C GLU A 583 -11.35 21.97 5.50
N LEU A 584 -11.46 21.28 4.37
CA LEU A 584 -10.54 20.23 3.94
C LEU A 584 -9.61 20.72 2.82
N LEU A 585 -10.18 20.96 1.64
CA LEU A 585 -9.40 21.11 0.40
C LEU A 585 -8.54 22.38 0.38
N SER A 586 -8.93 23.41 1.14
CA SER A 586 -8.14 24.64 1.26
C SER A 586 -6.88 24.48 2.09
N GLY A 587 -6.80 23.52 3.02
CA GLY A 587 -5.63 23.37 3.90
C GLY A 587 -4.83 22.09 3.66
N LEU A 588 -5.46 21.04 3.14
CA LEU A 588 -4.85 19.73 2.99
C LEU A 588 -3.61 19.75 2.09
N GLY A 589 -2.52 19.13 2.53
CA GLY A 589 -1.24 19.09 1.80
C GLY A 589 -0.51 20.43 1.77
N ARG A 590 -1.00 21.43 2.51
CA ARG A 590 -0.37 22.76 2.65
C ARG A 590 -0.17 23.12 4.11
N ASP A 591 -1.26 23.25 4.86
CA ASP A 591 -1.26 23.71 6.24
C ASP A 591 -1.28 22.54 7.24
N PHE A 592 -1.90 21.44 6.85
CA PHE A 592 -2.00 20.20 7.62
C PHE A 592 -1.96 18.99 6.68
N SER A 593 -1.80 17.83 7.28
CA SER A 593 -1.68 16.55 6.57
C SER A 593 -2.95 15.70 6.74
N TRP A 594 -3.06 14.67 5.90
CA TRP A 594 -3.96 13.54 6.09
C TRP A 594 -3.07 12.33 6.37
N ASN A 595 -2.65 12.15 7.62
CA ASN A 595 -1.54 11.26 8.03
C ASN A 595 -0.24 11.57 7.29
N GLY A 596 0.44 12.63 7.76
CA GLY A 596 1.65 13.13 7.13
C GLY A 596 2.90 12.39 7.61
N PHE A 597 3.81 12.17 6.68
CA PHE A 597 5.18 11.72 6.94
C PHE A 597 5.32 10.34 7.59
N GLU A 598 4.32 9.47 7.41
CA GLU A 598 4.41 8.08 7.84
C GLU A 598 5.52 7.35 7.09
N HIS A 599 6.27 6.50 7.80
CA HIS A 599 7.35 5.75 7.21
C HIS A 599 6.85 4.58 6.34
N ASN A 600 7.51 4.37 5.22
CA ASN A 600 7.38 3.12 4.46
C ASN A 600 7.87 1.95 5.32
N ALA A 601 7.24 0.78 5.16
CA ALA A 601 7.48 -0.38 6.03
C ALA A 601 8.04 -1.57 5.24
N MET A 602 9.00 -2.26 5.84
CA MET A 602 9.60 -3.49 5.33
C MET A 602 9.57 -4.50 6.47
N PHE A 603 8.73 -5.50 6.32
CA PHE A 603 8.47 -6.53 7.30
C PHE A 603 9.26 -7.78 6.91
N ILE A 604 10.30 -8.07 7.70
CA ILE A 604 11.03 -9.33 7.61
C ILE A 604 10.23 -10.40 8.35
N ASN A 605 9.95 -11.51 7.67
CA ASN A 605 9.09 -12.57 8.18
C ASN A 605 9.88 -13.57 9.04
N LEU A 606 9.20 -14.11 10.05
CA LEU A 606 9.56 -15.40 10.64
C LEU A 606 8.31 -16.28 10.61
N PRO A 607 8.28 -17.33 9.78
CA PRO A 607 7.08 -18.13 9.54
C PRO A 607 6.44 -18.61 10.84
N ASN A 608 5.12 -18.41 10.93
CA ASN A 608 4.28 -18.73 12.09
C ASN A 608 4.67 -18.02 13.41
N LYS A 609 5.70 -17.16 13.44
CA LYS A 609 6.17 -16.45 14.63
C LYS A 609 5.84 -14.96 14.60
N GLY A 610 5.94 -14.34 13.43
CA GLY A 610 5.52 -12.95 13.21
C GLY A 610 6.52 -12.15 12.37
N PHE A 611 6.33 -10.84 12.36
CA PHE A 611 7.08 -9.93 11.49
C PHE A 611 7.91 -8.91 12.27
N LEU A 612 9.06 -8.54 11.71
CA LEU A 612 9.87 -7.41 12.16
C LEU A 612 9.80 -6.29 11.12
N ASN A 613 9.18 -5.15 11.45
CA ASN A 613 9.40 -3.94 10.68
C ASN A 613 10.87 -3.49 10.86
N ALA A 614 11.68 -3.68 9.82
CA ALA A 614 13.11 -3.41 9.76
C ALA A 614 13.47 -2.30 8.75
N SER A 615 12.49 -1.54 8.26
CA SER A 615 12.66 -0.61 7.14
C SER A 615 13.85 0.34 7.31
N PHE A 616 14.02 0.97 8.46
CA PHE A 616 15.15 1.89 8.66
C PHE A 616 16.50 1.18 8.71
N LEU A 617 16.55 -0.05 9.24
CA LEU A 617 17.76 -0.87 9.27
C LEU A 617 18.17 -1.29 7.85
N MET A 618 17.18 -1.55 7.00
CA MET A 618 17.37 -1.98 5.61
C MET A 618 17.55 -0.82 4.63
N GLY A 619 17.19 0.40 5.02
CA GLY A 619 17.33 1.59 4.17
C GLY A 619 16.05 1.99 3.41
N THR A 620 14.89 1.48 3.83
CA THR A 620 13.59 1.62 3.15
C THR A 620 12.53 2.38 3.96
N ALA A 621 12.90 3.00 5.09
CA ALA A 621 12.00 3.86 5.89
C ALA A 621 11.83 5.26 5.29
N PHE A 622 11.23 5.33 4.10
CA PHE A 622 11.03 6.61 3.41
C PHE A 622 9.91 7.44 4.05
N GLU A 623 10.13 8.75 4.21
CA GLU A 623 9.18 9.72 4.79
C GLU A 623 8.32 10.46 3.74
N TYR A 624 8.52 10.16 2.46
CA TYR A 624 7.72 10.73 1.37
C TYR A 624 6.46 9.88 1.13
N ASP A 625 5.37 10.54 0.73
CA ASP A 625 4.09 9.86 0.44
C ASP A 625 4.29 8.94 -0.77
N SER A 626 4.12 7.63 -0.58
CA SER A 626 4.37 6.62 -1.61
C SER A 626 3.06 6.04 -2.17
N ARG A 627 3.09 5.55 -3.42
CA ARG A 627 1.94 4.93 -4.09
C ARG A 627 2.30 3.54 -4.63
N ALA A 628 2.57 3.44 -5.92
CA ALA A 628 2.95 2.19 -6.57
C ALA A 628 4.32 1.69 -6.10
N THR A 629 4.47 0.37 -6.02
CA THR A 629 5.76 -0.27 -5.76
C THR A 629 5.84 -1.61 -6.47
N ILE A 630 7.04 -2.00 -6.90
CA ILE A 630 7.34 -3.29 -7.51
C ILE A 630 8.63 -3.82 -6.90
N ALA A 631 8.62 -5.10 -6.50
CA ALA A 631 9.83 -5.87 -6.21
C ALA A 631 10.18 -6.72 -7.44
N ALA A 632 11.41 -6.58 -7.94
CA ALA A 632 11.93 -7.34 -9.07
C ALA A 632 13.46 -7.31 -9.04
N ASP A 633 14.12 -8.32 -9.58
CA ASP A 633 15.58 -8.32 -9.79
C ASP A 633 15.90 -7.52 -11.06
N LEU A 634 16.25 -6.24 -10.90
CA LEU A 634 16.35 -5.28 -12.00
C LEU A 634 17.74 -5.27 -12.65
N ASP A 635 18.74 -5.82 -11.97
CA ASP A 635 20.11 -5.95 -12.46
C ASP A 635 20.53 -7.39 -12.77
N GLU A 636 19.65 -8.36 -12.56
CA GLU A 636 19.81 -9.79 -12.85
C GLU A 636 20.86 -10.47 -11.95
N ASN A 637 21.02 -9.98 -10.72
CA ASN A 637 22.00 -10.47 -9.76
C ASN A 637 21.45 -11.54 -8.79
N GLY A 638 20.13 -11.79 -8.83
CA GLY A 638 19.43 -12.76 -8.00
C GLY A 638 18.74 -12.19 -6.75
N THR A 639 18.99 -10.93 -6.39
CA THR A 639 18.32 -10.25 -5.27
C THR A 639 17.16 -9.41 -5.78
N GLN A 640 16.13 -9.25 -4.94
CA GLN A 640 14.94 -8.48 -5.32
C GLN A 640 15.17 -6.99 -5.01
N ASP A 641 15.29 -6.18 -6.07
CA ASP A 641 15.35 -4.71 -6.01
C ASP A 641 13.94 -4.13 -5.81
N LEU A 642 13.87 -2.81 -5.62
CA LEU A 642 12.62 -2.11 -5.34
C LEU A 642 12.45 -0.87 -6.23
N ILE A 643 11.29 -0.74 -6.87
CA ILE A 643 10.82 0.51 -7.47
C ILE A 643 9.72 1.08 -6.57
N VAL A 644 9.78 2.39 -6.29
CA VAL A 644 8.76 3.10 -5.50
C VAL A 644 8.38 4.40 -6.20
N ILE A 645 7.08 4.66 -6.32
CA ILE A 645 6.55 5.92 -6.83
C ILE A 645 6.19 6.84 -5.65
N GLU A 646 6.91 7.96 -5.53
CA GLU A 646 6.55 9.07 -4.66
C GLU A 646 5.40 9.87 -5.30
N TYR A 647 4.44 10.31 -4.48
CA TYR A 647 3.37 11.21 -4.89
C TYR A 647 3.40 12.54 -4.12
N GLN A 648 3.68 13.63 -4.83
CA GLN A 648 3.77 14.96 -4.24
C GLN A 648 2.43 15.69 -4.32
N SER A 649 1.60 15.50 -3.31
CA SER A 649 0.23 16.01 -3.26
C SER A 649 0.10 17.53 -3.49
N SER A 650 1.06 18.35 -3.05
CA SER A 650 1.03 19.80 -3.25
C SER A 650 1.19 20.25 -4.71
N THR A 651 1.87 19.43 -5.52
CA THR A 651 2.15 19.71 -6.94
C THR A 651 1.44 18.76 -7.89
N MET A 652 0.80 17.70 -7.35
CA MET A 652 0.16 16.61 -8.07
C MET A 652 1.13 15.85 -9.01
N LYS A 653 2.44 15.90 -8.70
CA LYS A 653 3.52 15.26 -9.46
C LYS A 653 3.94 13.95 -8.81
N GLN A 654 4.69 13.14 -9.56
CA GLN A 654 5.33 11.94 -9.06
C GLN A 654 6.86 12.01 -9.19
N ARG A 655 7.56 11.19 -8.42
CA ARG A 655 8.95 10.79 -8.69
C ARG A 655 9.03 9.27 -8.70
N MET A 656 9.96 8.73 -9.46
CA MET A 656 10.25 7.29 -9.46
C MET A 656 11.61 7.07 -8.81
N HIS A 657 11.64 6.21 -7.81
CA HIS A 657 12.85 5.80 -7.11
C HIS A 657 13.13 4.34 -7.42
N MET A 658 14.38 4.01 -7.74
CA MET A 658 14.86 2.63 -7.87
C MET A 658 15.94 2.38 -6.83
N TYR A 659 15.81 1.29 -6.09
CA TYR A 659 16.73 0.88 -5.04
C TYR A 659 17.28 -0.50 -5.35
N SER A 660 18.60 -0.60 -5.43
CA SER A 660 19.27 -1.89 -5.56
C SER A 660 19.43 -2.56 -4.21
N ASN A 661 19.17 -3.85 -4.17
CA ASN A 661 19.34 -4.72 -3.02
C ASN A 661 20.75 -5.34 -3.02
N HIS A 662 21.50 -5.13 -1.95
CA HIS A 662 22.85 -5.69 -1.75
C HIS A 662 22.83 -6.83 -0.73
N GLY A 663 21.76 -7.63 -0.75
CA GLY A 663 21.45 -8.71 0.17
C GLY A 663 22.49 -9.85 0.22
N ASN A 664 22.18 -10.91 0.95
CA ASN A 664 23.18 -11.92 1.33
C ASN A 664 23.61 -12.83 0.17
N SER A 665 24.77 -12.56 -0.42
CA SER A 665 25.36 -13.37 -1.49
C SER A 665 25.73 -14.82 -1.11
N GLN A 666 25.62 -15.20 0.17
CA GLN A 666 25.81 -16.59 0.59
C GLN A 666 24.52 -17.43 0.48
N HIS A 667 23.37 -16.78 0.39
CA HIS A 667 22.10 -17.46 0.20
C HIS A 667 21.91 -17.85 -1.27
N SER A 668 21.20 -18.95 -1.49
CA SER A 668 20.89 -19.44 -2.83
C SER A 668 19.49 -18.99 -3.24
N TRP A 669 19.24 -18.96 -4.54
CA TRP A 669 17.96 -18.55 -5.11
C TRP A 669 17.67 -19.30 -6.40
N VAL A 670 16.42 -19.31 -6.86
CA VAL A 670 16.03 -19.77 -8.19
C VAL A 670 15.00 -18.80 -8.76
N GLY A 671 15.19 -18.41 -10.02
CA GLY A 671 14.20 -17.64 -10.76
C GLY A 671 13.66 -18.41 -11.97
N ILE A 672 12.37 -18.26 -12.27
CA ILE A 672 11.70 -18.86 -13.42
C ILE A 672 11.10 -17.73 -14.25
N LYS A 673 11.66 -17.52 -15.44
CA LYS A 673 11.18 -16.54 -16.43
C LYS A 673 10.22 -17.24 -17.38
N ILE A 674 8.94 -16.89 -17.30
CA ILE A 674 7.91 -17.53 -18.12
C ILE A 674 7.72 -16.70 -19.38
N LYS A 675 8.12 -17.27 -20.52
CA LYS A 675 7.94 -16.66 -21.84
C LYS A 675 6.48 -16.75 -22.26
N ASN A 676 5.99 -15.71 -22.93
CA ASN A 676 4.72 -15.84 -23.64
C ASN A 676 4.86 -16.89 -24.75
N SER A 677 3.76 -17.54 -25.04
CA SER A 677 3.63 -18.43 -26.19
C SER A 677 2.30 -18.13 -26.86
N PRO A 678 2.19 -18.25 -28.20
CA PRO A 678 0.93 -18.02 -28.87
C PRO A 678 -0.20 -18.82 -28.21
N LYS A 679 -1.28 -18.13 -27.86
CA LYS A 679 -2.48 -18.67 -27.18
C LYS A 679 -2.28 -19.24 -25.78
N VAL A 680 -1.10 -19.08 -25.16
CA VAL A 680 -0.89 -19.49 -23.77
C VAL A 680 -0.18 -18.36 -23.02
N SER A 681 -0.97 -17.67 -22.20
CA SER A 681 -0.47 -16.61 -21.34
C SER A 681 0.28 -17.18 -20.12
N PRO A 682 1.33 -16.48 -19.64
CA PRO A 682 1.92 -16.75 -18.34
C PRO A 682 0.95 -16.50 -17.16
N ILE A 683 -0.07 -15.66 -17.35
CA ILE A 683 -1.00 -15.26 -16.28
C ILE A 683 -1.89 -16.46 -15.92
N GLY A 684 -2.02 -16.75 -14.62
CA GLY A 684 -2.65 -17.96 -14.09
C GLY A 684 -1.69 -19.15 -13.92
N THR A 685 -0.43 -19.02 -14.35
CA THR A 685 0.56 -20.08 -14.16
C THR A 685 0.94 -20.21 -12.68
N VAL A 686 0.95 -21.43 -12.17
CA VAL A 686 1.44 -21.76 -10.83
C VAL A 686 2.78 -22.47 -10.94
N VAL A 687 3.81 -21.89 -10.32
CA VAL A 687 5.15 -22.49 -10.21
C VAL A 687 5.29 -23.05 -8.81
N SER A 688 5.53 -24.35 -8.69
CA SER A 688 5.81 -25.02 -7.42
C SER A 688 7.20 -25.61 -7.42
N MET A 689 7.89 -25.54 -6.29
CA MET A 689 9.26 -26.03 -6.13
C MET A 689 9.35 -26.84 -4.84
N LYS A 690 10.15 -27.91 -4.87
CA LYS A 690 10.31 -28.79 -3.71
C LYS A 690 11.76 -29.17 -3.45
N SER A 691 12.16 -29.07 -2.19
CA SER A 691 13.38 -29.67 -1.64
C SER A 691 13.03 -30.82 -0.70
N LYS A 692 14.03 -31.41 -0.03
CA LYS A 692 13.77 -32.37 1.06
C LYS A 692 13.20 -31.71 2.32
N GLU A 693 13.41 -30.40 2.46
CA GLU A 693 13.13 -29.66 3.70
C GLU A 693 11.82 -28.87 3.62
N ARG A 694 11.48 -28.36 2.43
CA ARG A 694 10.37 -27.42 2.21
C ARG A 694 9.83 -27.46 0.78
N GLU A 695 8.59 -27.01 0.64
CA GLU A 695 7.91 -26.68 -0.61
C GLU A 695 7.67 -25.16 -0.71
N TRP A 696 7.71 -24.64 -1.94
CA TRP A 696 7.41 -23.26 -2.27
C TRP A 696 6.41 -23.23 -3.42
N SER A 697 5.57 -22.22 -3.48
CA SER A 697 4.73 -21.94 -4.64
C SER A 697 4.67 -20.44 -4.93
N LYS A 698 4.46 -20.10 -6.20
CA LYS A 698 4.20 -18.74 -6.66
C LYS A 698 3.28 -18.75 -7.87
N THR A 699 2.27 -17.90 -7.86
CA THR A 699 1.28 -17.75 -8.93
C THR A 699 1.54 -16.46 -9.68
N ILE A 700 1.50 -16.51 -11.01
CA ILE A 700 1.59 -15.32 -11.84
C ILE A 700 0.19 -14.73 -11.99
N VAL A 701 -0.03 -13.58 -11.35
CA VAL A 701 -1.30 -12.85 -11.39
C VAL A 701 -1.08 -11.44 -11.98
N THR A 702 -2.19 -10.74 -12.22
CA THR A 702 -2.18 -9.32 -12.57
C THR A 702 -3.27 -8.57 -11.81
N GLY A 703 -3.13 -7.25 -11.72
CA GLY A 703 -4.06 -6.38 -10.99
C GLY A 703 -3.85 -6.38 -9.48
N ASP A 704 -2.80 -7.06 -9.00
CA ASP A 704 -2.21 -6.91 -7.67
C ASP A 704 -1.33 -5.65 -7.59
N GLY A 705 -1.07 -5.16 -6.38
CA GLY A 705 -0.42 -3.86 -6.18
C GLY A 705 -1.32 -2.66 -6.52
N PHE A 706 -0.79 -1.45 -6.31
CA PHE A 706 -1.53 -0.19 -6.53
C PHE A 706 -1.01 0.51 -7.77
N THR A 707 -1.79 0.56 -8.86
CA THR A 707 -1.41 1.21 -10.13
C THR A 707 -0.10 0.67 -10.74
N SER A 708 0.17 -0.62 -10.51
CA SER A 708 1.41 -1.29 -10.89
C SER A 708 1.19 -2.70 -11.41
N GLN A 709 2.15 -3.22 -12.17
CA GLN A 709 2.20 -4.62 -12.60
C GLN A 709 3.65 -5.12 -12.51
N GLY A 710 3.88 -6.21 -11.77
CA GLY A 710 5.17 -6.88 -11.69
C GLY A 710 5.48 -7.77 -12.93
N PRO A 711 6.72 -8.24 -13.07
CA PRO A 711 7.09 -9.15 -14.15
C PRO A 711 6.44 -10.54 -14.00
N ALA A 712 6.29 -11.28 -15.11
CA ALA A 712 5.91 -12.70 -15.08
C ALA A 712 7.12 -13.59 -14.71
N ILE A 713 7.62 -13.41 -13.49
CA ILE A 713 8.77 -14.13 -12.96
C ILE A 713 8.40 -14.70 -11.59
N ALA A 714 8.56 -16.02 -11.44
CA ALA A 714 8.55 -16.66 -10.14
C ALA A 714 9.98 -16.70 -9.59
N HIS A 715 10.23 -16.01 -8.47
CA HIS A 715 11.53 -15.96 -7.81
C HIS A 715 11.40 -16.51 -6.39
N PHE A 716 12.37 -17.34 -6.00
CA PHE A 716 12.44 -17.99 -4.71
C PHE A 716 13.84 -17.81 -4.12
N GLY A 717 13.95 -17.24 -2.92
CA GLY A 717 15.13 -17.45 -2.09
C GLY A 717 15.09 -18.83 -1.46
N LEU A 718 16.26 -19.37 -1.14
CA LEU A 718 16.45 -20.75 -0.67
C LEU A 718 17.26 -20.81 0.63
N GLY A 719 17.72 -19.68 1.15
CA GLY A 719 18.69 -19.63 2.23
C GLY A 719 19.92 -20.45 1.89
N LYS A 720 20.21 -21.48 2.69
CA LYS A 720 21.37 -22.37 2.48
C LYS A 720 21.06 -23.61 1.65
N ILE A 721 19.80 -23.81 1.24
CA ILE A 721 19.36 -24.98 0.49
C ILE A 721 19.89 -24.88 -0.95
N LYS A 722 20.54 -25.96 -1.41
CA LYS A 722 21.08 -26.07 -2.79
C LYS A 722 20.49 -27.22 -3.58
N ASP A 723 19.92 -28.20 -2.88
CA ASP A 723 19.41 -29.43 -3.48
C ASP A 723 17.90 -29.34 -3.68
N ILE A 724 17.50 -28.78 -4.82
CA ILE A 724 16.10 -28.77 -5.27
C ILE A 724 15.83 -30.09 -6.01
N SER A 725 14.74 -30.76 -5.62
CA SER A 725 14.35 -32.04 -6.23
C SER A 725 13.69 -31.82 -7.58
N GLU A 726 12.74 -30.89 -7.66
CA GLU A 726 12.05 -30.53 -8.89
C GLU A 726 11.38 -29.16 -8.80
N ILE A 727 11.11 -28.59 -9.97
CA ILE A 727 10.21 -27.45 -10.19
C ILE A 727 9.11 -27.90 -11.13
N GLN A 728 7.86 -27.68 -10.73
CA GLN A 728 6.67 -27.95 -11.53
C GLN A 728 6.05 -26.61 -11.98
N ILE A 729 5.71 -26.52 -13.27
CA ILE A 729 5.03 -25.39 -13.87
C ILE A 729 3.66 -25.90 -14.33
N ARG A 730 2.60 -25.50 -13.63
CA ARG A 730 1.21 -25.75 -14.01
C ARG A 730 0.69 -24.54 -14.77
N TRP A 731 0.43 -24.74 -16.06
CA TRP A 731 -0.11 -23.72 -16.95
C TRP A 731 -1.62 -23.54 -16.72
N PRO A 732 -2.21 -22.40 -17.13
CA PRO A 732 -3.66 -22.18 -17.08
C PRO A 732 -4.46 -23.28 -17.80
N THR A 733 -3.88 -23.88 -18.84
CA THR A 733 -4.46 -25.02 -19.58
C THR A 733 -4.54 -26.33 -18.78
N GLY A 734 -4.06 -26.35 -17.53
CA GLY A 734 -3.92 -27.54 -16.69
C GLY A 734 -2.71 -28.41 -17.04
N GLN A 735 -1.99 -28.12 -18.13
CA GLN A 735 -0.78 -28.86 -18.47
C GLN A 735 0.32 -28.61 -17.43
N ILE A 736 1.06 -29.67 -17.10
CA ILE A 736 2.21 -29.60 -16.20
C ILE A 736 3.51 -29.85 -16.98
N GLN A 737 4.50 -29.00 -16.73
CA GLN A 737 5.90 -29.22 -17.13
C GLN A 737 6.78 -29.34 -15.89
N THR A 738 7.82 -30.15 -15.96
CA THR A 738 8.69 -30.41 -14.81
C THR A 738 10.16 -30.29 -15.16
N ILE A 739 10.92 -29.58 -14.32
CA ILE A 739 12.37 -29.51 -14.34
C ILE A 739 12.89 -30.36 -13.18
N GLN A 740 13.57 -31.46 -13.51
CA GLN A 740 14.15 -32.35 -12.50
C GLN A 740 15.54 -31.86 -12.10
N ARG A 741 15.81 -31.75 -10.80
CA ARG A 741 17.09 -31.31 -10.22
C ARG A 741 17.63 -30.03 -10.87
N PRO A 742 16.85 -28.93 -10.85
CA PRO A 742 17.29 -27.67 -11.43
C PRO A 742 18.54 -27.15 -10.70
N GLU A 743 19.45 -26.50 -11.44
CA GLU A 743 20.55 -25.80 -10.77
C GLU A 743 20.03 -24.51 -10.12
N VAL A 744 20.62 -24.18 -8.97
CA VAL A 744 20.33 -22.96 -8.22
C VAL A 744 21.23 -21.80 -8.66
N ASN A 745 20.88 -20.59 -8.24
CA ASN A 745 21.55 -19.30 -8.50
C ASN A 745 21.53 -18.89 -9.97
N GLN A 746 20.42 -19.18 -10.64
CA GLN A 746 20.18 -18.74 -12.01
C GLN A 746 18.70 -18.63 -12.33
N TYR A 747 18.43 -17.99 -13.45
CA TYR A 747 17.13 -18.00 -14.10
C TYR A 747 17.00 -19.20 -15.04
N HIS A 748 15.90 -19.93 -14.91
CA HIS A 748 15.44 -20.89 -15.92
C HIS A 748 14.39 -20.20 -16.80
N GLN A 749 14.64 -20.13 -18.11
CA GLN A 749 13.65 -19.65 -19.07
C GLN A 749 12.75 -20.81 -19.49
N ILE A 750 11.43 -20.62 -19.35
CA ILE A 750 10.44 -21.64 -19.65
C ILE A 750 9.43 -21.10 -20.66
N GLU A 751 9.10 -21.93 -21.64
CA GLU A 751 8.11 -21.68 -22.68
C GLU A 751 7.08 -22.80 -22.68
N TYR A 752 5.85 -22.49 -23.07
CA TYR A 752 4.81 -23.50 -23.19
C TYR A 752 5.17 -24.49 -24.32
N LYS A 753 4.98 -25.78 -24.06
CA LYS A 753 5.26 -26.87 -25.00
C LYS A 753 4.10 -27.85 -24.95
N ILE A 754 3.42 -28.02 -26.07
CA ILE A 754 2.41 -29.05 -26.25
C ILE A 754 3.07 -30.42 -26.03
N SER A 755 2.57 -31.19 -25.07
CA SER A 755 3.03 -32.58 -24.88
C SER A 755 2.75 -33.36 -26.17
N LYS A 756 3.81 -33.92 -26.78
CA LYS A 756 3.69 -34.78 -27.98
C LYS A 756 2.98 -36.10 -27.70
#